data_AF-A0A1H8U5G6-F1
#
_entry.id   AF-A0A1H8U5G6-F1
#
_cell.length_a   1.000
_cell.length_b   1.000
_cell.length_c   1.000
_cell.angle_alpha   90.00
_cell.angle_beta   90.00
_cell.angle_gamma   90.00
#
_symmetry.space_group_name_H-M   'P 1'
#
loop_
_entity.id
_entity.type
_entity.pdbx_description
1 polymer ?
#
loop_
_entity_poly.entity_id
_entity_poly.type
_entity_poly.pdbx_seq_one_letter_code
_entity_poly.pdbx_strand_id
1 'polypeptide(L)'
;MGWREEILAALGEWIAAEGGGGKQPRWQRLGRAVRAGGPGIYTIDLRGWDLGPDQLESLKLAGPEASSIEKDAFSVSEIVQNGSLLQVKVAEFADPADPHLWMLKQPATFLVEALRDGIAAMGEAPLAGALAAGVIGGDSSAMLVPPGFHPAQVEAYRACLGTGVQLVWGPPGTGKTTVLKRAISDLIAAGRRVLLVSATNIAVDNALLGVVKENRHGSGDIVRVGPPQLREVADDPRVSLPLMVRERLAQTTERRRGIEAELVAIRARTAELAAVGAQLIGFDPEGYAAAVALLGSPGRDVRSTAAKAADARAALVRARQDLHDAETAVHDATSQVAECEDSRRLWGKSDALRREQADVLRAAERKEAATLISEDRCSQLREQLLAAEGKGAVARWRMRQDRNRLREQLHEAEQQSTVERQEALCARATAETHSAAIDEQVMLLLADAAHTREQIAVLDADLGAAHEVRDRAGQRAAAARAGAEECEQAARSAREAAEVVAAAEARSWPALHDAAERLRPGVAADGRRRPGLEKQFQQVQQEFERLSRNAQGEIIKGARLVATTLARFRTNKAVFEGPYDVVLVDEAGAATLPEIILAAAKASRAVVLLGDFMQLGAVIPPAVKDSGRQDVKRWLLPDVFRHCGIVEPADAQRHPACVSLVEQHRFGPAVMRFVNALAYGGMLQGSSRVLAPRPPGDPEIVLVDTDGLHELALVHLTGASSGWWAAGPLISRALVELHREGGEETGIVTPYRMQADATLEALRDVEPEGRPLAEVGTAHRFQGREFPVVVFDTVESAWGRPMWMAQASAQPGARQWPRDGARLFNVAATRAQTRLYVIASRERIVSAQDGTALAHLKALTGTQGVRWLHAKHLITPPHTHDSALGEFGSALADVLSRHVEVTDIHDETAFYSAFEDQLRAAKASLWLWAPWVARRIRSLLPLLQDAVSRGVRLRVFIRDDTDQIQARPENQQLIADLRALAHTVVPVNVMHQKVVVIDERTVMLGSLNTLSQSWTRELMLTMHGAHFARKLLTELNAEIFSRPPKCGRCGSTSIELRRRRNRTWFWRCYDNTCKTTPNGRSDAWTRDIKLTR
;
A
#
# COMPACT_ATOMS: atom_id res chain seq x y z
N MET A 1 19.35 5.50 -57.21
CA MET A 1 19.39 4.95 -55.84
C MET A 1 19.01 3.49 -55.91
N GLY A 2 19.70 2.63 -55.18
CA GLY A 2 19.28 1.24 -55.02
C GLY A 2 18.02 1.14 -54.16
N TRP A 3 17.25 0.05 -54.26
CA TRP A 3 16.04 -0.14 -53.46
C TRP A 3 16.28 0.00 -51.95
N ARG A 4 17.47 -0.38 -51.45
CA ARG A 4 17.86 -0.23 -50.05
C ARG A 4 17.88 1.23 -49.62
N GLU A 5 18.51 2.09 -50.41
CA GLU A 5 18.61 3.53 -50.14
C GLU A 5 17.24 4.19 -50.11
N GLU A 6 16.34 3.80 -51.03
CA GLU A 6 14.96 4.28 -51.04
C GLU A 6 14.18 3.87 -49.78
N ILE A 7 14.32 2.60 -49.34
CA ILE A 7 13.71 2.13 -48.08
C ILE A 7 14.26 2.90 -46.88
N LEU A 8 15.58 3.08 -46.80
CA LEU A 8 16.21 3.83 -45.70
C LEU A 8 15.73 5.29 -45.66
N ALA A 9 15.58 5.92 -46.82
CA ALA A 9 15.04 7.27 -46.94
C ALA A 9 13.57 7.36 -46.53
N ALA A 10 12.74 6.36 -46.90
CA ALA A 10 11.34 6.28 -46.51
C ALA A 10 11.16 6.03 -45.00
N LEU A 11 11.95 5.12 -44.42
CA LEU A 11 11.96 4.88 -42.97
C LEU A 11 12.44 6.12 -42.20
N GLY A 12 13.36 6.90 -42.78
CA GLY A 12 13.77 8.21 -42.25
C GLY A 12 12.61 9.20 -42.13
N GLU A 13 11.71 9.24 -43.12
CA GLU A 13 10.49 10.06 -43.07
C GLU A 13 9.56 9.60 -41.94
N TRP A 14 9.38 8.29 -41.75
CA TRP A 14 8.59 7.76 -40.65
C TRP A 14 9.17 8.20 -39.31
N ILE A 15 10.47 7.99 -39.11
CA ILE A 15 11.18 8.40 -37.88
C ILE A 15 11.00 9.91 -37.63
N ALA A 16 11.08 10.74 -38.68
CA ALA A 16 10.86 12.18 -38.58
C ALA A 16 9.41 12.52 -38.17
N ALA A 17 8.42 11.85 -38.76
CA ALA A 17 7.00 12.03 -38.46
C ALA A 17 6.64 11.68 -37.00
N GLU A 18 7.38 10.78 -36.36
CA GLU A 18 7.25 10.43 -34.94
C GLU A 18 8.12 11.29 -34.00
N GLY A 19 8.66 12.40 -34.52
CA GLY A 19 9.39 13.40 -33.75
C GLY A 19 10.89 13.16 -33.64
N GLY A 20 11.48 12.48 -34.63
CA GLY A 20 12.93 12.28 -34.78
C GLY A 20 13.50 11.09 -34.02
N GLY A 21 14.64 10.59 -34.49
CA GLY A 21 15.29 9.40 -33.95
C GLY A 21 16.36 9.67 -32.89
N GLY A 22 16.93 8.60 -32.32
CA GLY A 22 18.04 8.69 -31.36
C GLY A 22 17.65 9.11 -29.95
N LYS A 23 16.36 9.03 -29.61
CA LYS A 23 15.90 9.20 -28.22
C LYS A 23 16.33 7.99 -27.42
N GLN A 24 16.96 8.20 -26.27
CA GLN A 24 17.29 7.10 -25.36
C GLN A 24 16.03 6.52 -24.71
N PRO A 25 16.00 5.20 -24.42
CA PRO A 25 14.94 4.61 -23.60
C PRO A 25 14.83 5.37 -22.27
N ARG A 26 13.61 5.66 -21.84
CA ARG A 26 13.38 6.40 -20.60
C ARG A 26 12.61 5.55 -19.60
N TRP A 27 13.05 5.58 -18.36
CA TRP A 27 12.28 5.02 -17.27
C TRP A 27 11.00 5.82 -17.10
N GLN A 28 9.86 5.13 -17.18
CA GLN A 28 8.55 5.70 -16.95
C GLN A 28 7.93 5.04 -15.72
N ARG A 29 7.49 5.86 -14.78
CA ARG A 29 6.79 5.42 -13.58
C ARG A 29 5.38 4.96 -13.96
N LEU A 30 5.06 3.70 -13.71
CA LEU A 30 3.74 3.13 -13.94
C LEU A 30 2.77 3.55 -12.85
N GLY A 31 3.21 3.47 -11.59
CA GLY A 31 2.39 3.82 -10.44
C GLY A 31 3.03 3.40 -9.12
N ARG A 32 2.36 3.76 -8.03
CA ARG A 32 2.70 3.31 -6.69
C ARG A 32 2.38 1.84 -6.54
N ALA A 33 3.28 1.09 -5.93
CA ALA A 33 3.11 -0.32 -5.66
C ALA A 33 2.72 -0.54 -4.20
N VAL A 34 1.77 -1.44 -3.95
CA VAL A 34 1.28 -1.73 -2.60
C VAL A 34 1.64 -3.17 -2.25
N ARG A 35 2.21 -3.41 -1.08
CA ARG A 35 2.52 -4.78 -0.64
C ARG A 35 1.25 -5.64 -0.61
N ALA A 36 1.30 -6.84 -1.19
CA ALA A 36 0.13 -7.71 -1.30
C ALA A 36 0.53 -9.19 -1.28
N GLY A 37 -0.03 -10.00 -0.38
CA GLY A 37 0.06 -11.46 -0.47
C GLY A 37 1.39 -12.12 -0.04
N GLY A 38 2.33 -11.40 0.58
CA GLY A 38 3.57 -11.96 1.13
C GLY A 38 4.79 -11.03 1.03
N PRO A 39 5.94 -11.38 1.65
CA PRO A 39 7.20 -10.65 1.48
C PRO A 39 7.62 -10.65 0.00
N GLY A 40 8.17 -9.53 -0.47
CA GLY A 40 8.59 -9.36 -1.88
C GLY A 40 7.46 -9.21 -2.90
N ILE A 41 6.18 -9.32 -2.50
CA ILE A 41 5.05 -9.24 -3.44
C ILE A 41 4.36 -7.88 -3.34
N TYR A 42 4.19 -7.24 -4.50
CA TYR A 42 3.58 -5.93 -4.63
C TYR A 42 2.52 -5.93 -5.74
N THR A 43 1.47 -5.15 -5.56
CA THR A 43 0.41 -4.96 -6.55
C THR A 43 0.37 -3.51 -7.02
N ILE A 44 0.23 -3.31 -8.32
CA ILE A 44 0.15 -2.02 -8.99
C ILE A 44 -1.14 -1.98 -9.81
N ASP A 45 -1.81 -0.83 -9.80
CA ASP A 45 -2.92 -0.57 -10.71
C ASP A 45 -2.40 -0.02 -12.05
N LEU A 46 -2.65 -0.78 -13.12
CA LEU A 46 -2.27 -0.50 -14.50
C LEU A 46 -3.39 0.18 -15.32
N ARG A 47 -4.51 0.60 -14.72
CA ARG A 47 -5.56 1.28 -15.50
C ARG A 47 -5.00 2.49 -16.27
N GLY A 48 -5.21 2.49 -17.58
CA GLY A 48 -4.67 3.50 -18.52
C GLY A 48 -3.33 3.14 -19.16
N TRP A 49 -2.72 2.01 -18.78
CA TRP A 49 -1.49 1.49 -19.36
C TRP A 49 -1.78 0.30 -20.26
N ASP A 50 -1.30 0.37 -21.51
CA ASP A 50 -1.22 -0.76 -22.41
C ASP A 50 0.20 -1.32 -22.32
N LEU A 51 0.40 -2.29 -21.42
CA LEU A 51 1.69 -2.95 -21.25
C LEU A 51 1.82 -4.02 -22.33
N GLY A 52 2.68 -3.76 -23.31
CA GLY A 52 3.11 -4.81 -24.21
C GLY A 52 3.84 -5.89 -23.41
N PRO A 53 3.69 -7.19 -23.74
CA PRO A 53 4.31 -8.24 -22.96
C PRO A 53 5.85 -8.23 -23.03
N ASP A 54 6.42 -7.51 -24.01
CA ASP A 54 7.85 -7.20 -24.11
C ASP A 54 8.34 -6.15 -23.11
N GLN A 55 7.43 -5.32 -22.57
CA GLN A 55 7.74 -4.29 -21.60
C GLN A 55 7.74 -4.82 -20.16
N LEU A 56 7.06 -5.94 -19.94
CA LEU A 56 7.01 -6.66 -18.66
C LEU A 56 8.40 -7.16 -18.22
N GLU A 57 9.24 -7.55 -19.17
CA GLU A 57 10.62 -8.01 -18.91
C GLU A 57 11.55 -6.89 -18.40
N SER A 58 11.14 -5.62 -18.55
CA SER A 58 11.94 -4.44 -18.18
C SER A 58 11.50 -3.78 -16.88
N LEU A 59 10.60 -4.41 -16.13
CA LEU A 59 10.03 -3.83 -14.92
C LEU A 59 11.02 -3.83 -13.76
N LYS A 60 11.06 -2.70 -13.04
CA LYS A 60 11.84 -2.54 -11.82
C LYS A 60 11.01 -1.90 -10.72
N LEU A 61 11.17 -2.38 -9.49
CA LEU A 61 10.62 -1.75 -8.30
C LEU A 61 11.68 -0.87 -7.65
N ALA A 62 11.39 0.41 -7.45
CA ALA A 62 12.31 1.37 -6.84
C ALA A 62 11.51 2.44 -6.08
N GLY A 63 12.20 3.46 -5.54
CA GLY A 63 11.55 4.63 -4.93
C GLY A 63 10.86 5.53 -5.98
N PRO A 64 10.23 6.65 -5.54
CA PRO A 64 9.44 7.53 -6.40
C PRO A 64 10.27 8.38 -7.37
N GLU A 65 11.58 8.49 -7.15
CA GLU A 65 12.51 9.28 -7.97
C GLU A 65 13.23 8.43 -9.03
N ALA A 66 13.50 8.98 -10.21
CA ALA A 66 14.23 8.27 -11.27
C ALA A 66 15.67 7.91 -10.87
N SER A 67 16.30 8.71 -10.02
CA SER A 67 17.63 8.47 -9.42
C SER A 67 17.69 7.17 -8.61
N SER A 68 16.56 6.75 -8.02
CA SER A 68 16.46 5.53 -7.23
C SER A 68 16.56 4.26 -8.08
N ILE A 69 16.32 4.37 -9.40
CA ILE A 69 16.36 3.22 -10.29
C ILE A 69 17.80 2.69 -10.48
N GLU A 70 18.77 3.60 -10.42
CA GLU A 70 20.19 3.28 -10.61
C GLU A 70 20.86 2.83 -9.30
N LYS A 71 20.36 3.29 -8.14
CA LYS A 71 20.93 3.02 -6.83
C LYS A 71 20.34 1.78 -6.15
N ASP A 72 19.01 1.68 -6.10
CA ASP A 72 18.29 0.75 -5.20
C ASP A 72 17.11 0.03 -5.89
N ALA A 73 17.19 -0.19 -7.20
CA ALA A 73 16.12 -0.88 -7.92
C ALA A 73 16.19 -2.40 -7.83
N PHE A 74 15.04 -3.02 -7.61
CA PHE A 74 14.86 -4.45 -7.61
C PHE A 74 14.23 -4.91 -8.93
N SER A 75 14.90 -5.85 -9.60
CA SER A 75 14.35 -6.49 -10.80
C SER A 75 13.13 -7.34 -10.42
N VAL A 76 12.08 -7.26 -11.24
CA VAL A 76 10.89 -8.10 -11.06
C VAL A 76 11.19 -9.51 -11.56
N SER A 77 10.91 -10.51 -10.72
CA SER A 77 11.20 -11.92 -10.96
C SER A 77 9.99 -12.72 -11.44
N GLU A 78 8.79 -12.40 -10.96
CA GLU A 78 7.52 -12.98 -11.40
C GLU A 78 6.48 -11.88 -11.57
N ILE A 79 5.58 -12.06 -12.53
CA ILE A 79 4.54 -11.11 -12.87
C ILE A 79 3.25 -11.90 -13.05
N VAL A 80 2.21 -11.50 -12.35
CA VAL A 80 0.85 -12.01 -12.52
C VAL A 80 -0.05 -10.82 -12.79
N GLN A 81 -0.59 -10.72 -13.99
CA GLN A 81 -1.53 -9.67 -14.35
C GLN A 81 -2.96 -10.21 -14.21
N ASN A 82 -3.73 -9.62 -13.29
CA ASN A 82 -5.14 -9.92 -13.08
C ASN A 82 -5.96 -8.67 -13.44
N GLY A 83 -6.41 -8.62 -14.71
CA GLY A 83 -7.12 -7.46 -15.25
C GLY A 83 -6.24 -6.21 -15.26
N SER A 84 -6.64 -5.21 -14.47
CA SER A 84 -5.86 -3.97 -14.32
C SER A 84 -4.92 -3.97 -13.12
N LEU A 85 -4.86 -5.04 -12.33
CA LEU A 85 -3.91 -5.18 -11.23
C LEU A 85 -2.74 -6.02 -11.70
N LEU A 86 -1.54 -5.46 -11.62
CA LEU A 86 -0.29 -6.17 -11.84
C LEU A 86 0.32 -6.53 -10.51
N GLN A 87 0.33 -7.81 -10.20
CA GLN A 87 1.12 -8.34 -9.10
C GLN A 87 2.54 -8.62 -9.62
N VAL A 88 3.52 -8.07 -8.93
CA VAL A 88 4.95 -8.26 -9.22
C VAL A 88 5.62 -8.86 -7.99
N LYS A 89 6.53 -9.80 -8.23
CA LYS A 89 7.38 -10.38 -7.20
C LYS A 89 8.80 -9.91 -7.40
N VAL A 90 9.35 -9.24 -6.40
CA VAL A 90 10.77 -8.91 -6.29
C VAL A 90 11.41 -9.77 -5.20
N ALA A 91 12.71 -9.59 -4.97
CA ALA A 91 13.39 -10.29 -3.89
C ALA A 91 12.67 -10.03 -2.55
N GLU A 92 12.49 -11.06 -1.72
CA GLU A 92 11.68 -11.01 -0.50
C GLU A 92 12.22 -10.00 0.54
N PHE A 93 13.54 -9.79 0.54
CA PHE A 93 14.18 -8.77 1.37
C PHE A 93 14.02 -7.33 0.84
N ALA A 94 13.52 -7.14 -0.38
CA ALA A 94 13.30 -5.82 -0.98
C ALA A 94 12.29 -5.01 -0.16
N ASP A 95 12.67 -3.79 0.18
CA ASP A 95 11.82 -2.82 0.87
C ASP A 95 12.15 -1.38 0.48
N PRO A 96 11.96 -1.00 -0.80
CA PRO A 96 12.18 0.37 -1.20
C PRO A 96 11.19 1.29 -0.46
N ALA A 97 11.70 2.42 0.05
CA ALA A 97 10.87 3.45 0.66
C ALA A 97 9.94 4.07 -0.41
N ASP A 98 8.64 4.10 -0.11
CA ASP A 98 7.57 4.49 -1.04
C ASP A 98 7.65 3.77 -2.41
N PRO A 99 7.39 2.46 -2.43
CA PRO A 99 7.64 1.59 -3.59
C PRO A 99 6.82 2.02 -4.81
N HIS A 100 7.49 2.20 -5.94
CA HIS A 100 6.91 2.50 -7.24
C HIS A 100 7.43 1.53 -8.29
N LEU A 101 6.55 1.14 -9.20
CA LEU A 101 6.93 0.32 -10.34
C LEU A 101 7.32 1.20 -11.52
N TRP A 102 8.47 0.87 -12.10
CA TRP A 102 9.05 1.55 -13.24
C TRP A 102 9.16 0.60 -14.41
N MET A 103 8.96 1.14 -15.60
CA MET A 103 9.08 0.44 -16.86
C MET A 103 10.05 1.19 -17.76
N LEU A 104 10.97 0.48 -18.42
CA LEU A 104 11.85 1.09 -19.41
C LEU A 104 11.08 1.27 -20.72
N LYS A 105 10.53 2.46 -20.95
CA LYS A 105 9.77 2.75 -22.15
C LYS A 105 10.72 3.05 -23.31
N GLN A 106 10.64 2.21 -24.34
CA GLN A 106 11.30 2.43 -25.61
C GLN A 106 10.66 3.65 -26.33
N PRO A 107 11.45 4.45 -27.09
CA PRO A 107 10.93 5.48 -27.97
C PRO A 107 9.92 4.92 -28.99
N ALA A 108 8.98 5.73 -29.46
CA ALA A 108 8.03 5.33 -30.51
C ALA A 108 8.76 4.87 -31.79
N THR A 109 9.89 5.52 -32.10
CA THR A 109 10.74 5.24 -33.26
C THR A 109 11.59 3.98 -33.12
N PHE A 110 11.72 3.37 -31.94
CA PHE A 110 12.67 2.28 -31.66
C PHE A 110 12.55 1.11 -32.65
N LEU A 111 11.33 0.64 -32.90
CA LEU A 111 11.10 -0.48 -33.82
C LEU A 111 11.37 -0.12 -35.28
N VAL A 112 11.18 1.14 -35.66
CA VAL A 112 11.44 1.66 -37.02
C VAL A 112 12.95 1.89 -37.22
N GLU A 113 13.64 2.36 -36.18
CA GLU A 113 15.10 2.48 -36.15
C GLU A 113 15.78 1.11 -36.26
N ALA A 114 15.35 0.13 -35.47
CA ALA A 114 15.86 -1.25 -35.56
C ALA A 114 15.63 -1.86 -36.95
N LEU A 115 14.50 -1.54 -37.59
CA LEU A 115 14.22 -1.96 -38.97
C LEU A 115 15.16 -1.29 -39.98
N ARG A 116 15.34 0.03 -39.86
CA ARG A 116 16.25 0.81 -40.71
C ARG A 116 17.68 0.30 -40.59
N ASP A 117 18.16 0.10 -39.37
CA ASP A 117 19.51 -0.37 -39.10
C ASP A 117 19.71 -1.81 -39.59
N GLY A 118 18.68 -2.66 -39.45
CA GLY A 118 18.67 -4.01 -40.02
C GLY A 118 18.75 -4.04 -41.55
N ILE A 119 18.03 -3.15 -42.24
CA ILE A 119 18.11 -2.99 -43.70
C ILE A 119 19.49 -2.45 -44.12
N ALA A 120 20.04 -1.49 -43.38
CA ALA A 120 21.36 -0.91 -43.65
C ALA A 120 22.49 -1.94 -43.48
N ALA A 121 22.38 -2.81 -42.48
CA ALA A 121 23.36 -3.86 -42.20
C ALA A 121 23.22 -5.11 -43.10
N MET A 122 22.34 -5.09 -44.09
CA MET A 122 22.07 -6.25 -44.94
C MET A 122 23.25 -6.54 -45.90
N GLY A 123 23.78 -7.76 -45.84
CA GLY A 123 24.77 -8.29 -46.78
C GLY A 123 24.17 -8.63 -48.15
N GLU A 124 24.77 -9.57 -48.89
CA GLU A 124 24.16 -10.12 -50.10
C GLU A 124 22.92 -10.94 -49.75
N ALA A 125 21.77 -10.59 -50.35
CA ALA A 125 20.49 -11.18 -50.04
C ALA A 125 19.66 -11.33 -51.32
N PRO A 126 19.92 -12.36 -52.15
CA PRO A 126 19.31 -12.49 -53.48
C PRO A 126 17.79 -12.63 -53.44
N LEU A 127 17.23 -13.36 -52.47
CA LEU A 127 15.78 -13.51 -52.31
C LEU A 127 15.10 -12.19 -51.90
N ALA A 128 15.74 -11.42 -51.01
CA ALA A 128 15.25 -10.08 -50.67
C ALA A 128 15.35 -9.10 -51.85
N GLY A 129 16.42 -9.19 -52.64
CA GLY A 129 16.59 -8.40 -53.87
C GLY A 129 15.53 -8.73 -54.92
N ALA A 130 15.24 -10.00 -55.12
CA ALA A 130 14.17 -10.48 -56.02
C ALA A 130 12.80 -9.95 -55.58
N LEU A 131 12.48 -10.06 -54.28
CA LEU A 131 11.26 -9.50 -53.71
C LEU A 131 11.19 -7.97 -53.84
N ALA A 132 12.28 -7.25 -53.55
CA ALA A 132 12.34 -5.80 -53.69
C ALA A 132 12.10 -5.36 -55.15
N ALA A 133 12.55 -6.14 -56.13
CA ALA A 133 12.30 -5.92 -57.55
C ALA A 133 10.88 -6.33 -58.00
N GLY A 134 10.10 -7.00 -57.14
CA GLY A 134 8.80 -7.57 -57.49
C GLY A 134 8.88 -8.83 -58.38
N VAL A 135 10.08 -9.39 -58.55
CA VAL A 135 10.33 -10.59 -59.36
C VAL A 135 10.33 -11.79 -58.41
N ILE A 136 9.13 -12.27 -58.09
CA ILE A 136 8.91 -13.45 -57.23
C ILE A 136 8.71 -14.72 -58.07
N GLY A 137 8.94 -15.89 -57.48
CA GLY A 137 8.90 -17.18 -58.15
C GLY A 137 9.92 -18.16 -57.56
N GLY A 138 9.93 -19.38 -58.07
CA GLY A 138 10.86 -20.45 -57.71
C GLY A 138 10.29 -21.83 -57.99
N ASP A 139 11.05 -22.87 -57.64
CA ASP A 139 10.65 -24.24 -57.94
C ASP A 139 9.83 -24.83 -56.79
N SER A 140 8.70 -25.45 -57.13
CA SER A 140 7.91 -26.22 -56.19
C SER A 140 8.59 -27.56 -55.85
N SER A 141 8.47 -28.00 -54.60
CA SER A 141 9.01 -29.30 -54.19
C SER A 141 8.26 -30.48 -54.83
N ALA A 142 9.01 -31.49 -55.27
CA ALA A 142 8.47 -32.76 -55.76
C ALA A 142 8.15 -33.77 -54.64
N MET A 143 8.27 -33.37 -53.36
CA MET A 143 8.09 -34.26 -52.22
C MET A 143 6.66 -34.83 -52.14
N LEU A 144 6.55 -36.05 -51.63
CA LEU A 144 5.27 -36.73 -51.43
C LEU A 144 4.33 -35.90 -50.54
N VAL A 145 3.10 -35.80 -50.99
CA VAL A 145 2.07 -34.96 -50.38
C VAL A 145 1.41 -35.71 -49.23
N PRO A 146 1.30 -35.11 -48.03
CA PRO A 146 0.58 -35.69 -46.92
C PRO A 146 -0.90 -35.92 -47.25
N PRO A 147 -1.52 -37.03 -46.80
CA PRO A 147 -2.94 -37.27 -47.03
C PRO A 147 -3.81 -36.21 -46.33
N GLY A 148 -4.96 -35.88 -46.94
CA GLY A 148 -5.95 -34.96 -46.36
C GLY A 148 -5.81 -33.49 -46.76
N PHE A 149 -4.88 -33.13 -47.64
CA PHE A 149 -4.79 -31.77 -48.21
C PHE A 149 -5.64 -31.63 -49.46
N HIS A 150 -6.34 -30.50 -49.56
CA HIS A 150 -7.03 -30.09 -50.78
C HIS A 150 -6.03 -29.61 -51.83
N PRO A 151 -6.34 -29.63 -53.15
CA PRO A 151 -5.37 -29.31 -54.21
C PRO A 151 -4.58 -28.00 -54.00
N ALA A 152 -5.24 -26.90 -53.62
CA ALA A 152 -4.56 -25.63 -53.36
C ALA A 152 -3.65 -25.68 -52.11
N GLN A 153 -4.01 -26.46 -51.08
CA GLN A 153 -3.16 -26.67 -49.91
C GLN A 153 -1.92 -27.51 -50.26
N VAL A 154 -2.05 -28.45 -51.21
CA VAL A 154 -0.92 -29.22 -51.73
C VAL A 154 0.10 -28.32 -52.42
N GLU A 155 -0.36 -27.39 -53.25
CA GLU A 155 0.50 -26.41 -53.91
C GLU A 155 1.18 -25.49 -52.89
N ALA A 156 0.42 -24.96 -51.92
CA ALA A 156 0.98 -24.11 -50.87
C ALA A 156 2.00 -24.86 -49.98
N TYR A 157 1.77 -26.14 -49.73
CA TYR A 157 2.71 -27.01 -49.03
C TYR A 157 4.00 -27.24 -49.83
N ARG A 158 3.88 -27.53 -51.14
CA ARG A 158 5.04 -27.68 -52.03
C ARG A 158 5.83 -26.39 -52.17
N ALA A 159 5.17 -25.23 -52.14
CA ALA A 159 5.78 -23.91 -52.10
C ALA A 159 6.69 -23.75 -50.87
N CYS A 160 6.21 -24.13 -49.68
CA CYS A 160 6.97 -24.06 -48.43
C CYS A 160 8.25 -24.91 -48.42
N LEU A 161 8.28 -26.00 -49.20
CA LEU A 161 9.42 -26.92 -49.30
C LEU A 161 10.34 -26.62 -50.50
N GLY A 162 9.94 -25.68 -51.35
CA GLY A 162 10.58 -25.37 -52.62
C GLY A 162 11.82 -24.48 -52.49
N THR A 163 11.98 -23.61 -53.48
CA THR A 163 13.01 -22.55 -53.54
C THR A 163 12.40 -21.21 -53.95
N GLY A 164 13.14 -20.13 -53.77
CA GLY A 164 12.75 -18.80 -54.25
C GLY A 164 11.79 -18.07 -53.32
N VAL A 165 11.03 -17.12 -53.86
CA VAL A 165 10.06 -16.31 -53.11
C VAL A 165 8.66 -16.62 -53.63
N GLN A 166 7.79 -17.17 -52.78
CA GLN A 166 6.44 -17.54 -53.16
C GLN A 166 5.39 -16.90 -52.24
N LEU A 167 4.22 -16.58 -52.79
CA LEU A 167 3.08 -16.07 -52.05
C LEU A 167 2.06 -17.18 -51.85
N VAL A 168 1.45 -17.23 -50.66
CA VAL A 168 0.24 -18.02 -50.41
C VAL A 168 -0.83 -17.06 -49.94
N TRP A 169 -1.77 -16.78 -50.83
CA TRP A 169 -2.97 -16.06 -50.44
C TRP A 169 -3.97 -17.02 -49.85
N GLY A 170 -4.22 -16.88 -48.55
CA GLY A 170 -5.19 -17.69 -47.85
C GLY A 170 -6.20 -16.83 -47.11
N PRO A 171 -7.42 -16.69 -47.64
CA PRO A 171 -8.54 -16.15 -46.87
C PRO A 171 -8.78 -16.88 -45.53
N PRO A 172 -9.60 -16.32 -44.62
CA PRO A 172 -9.98 -16.94 -43.35
C PRO A 172 -10.55 -18.34 -43.50
N GLY A 173 -10.14 -19.25 -42.59
CA GLY A 173 -10.67 -20.62 -42.56
C GLY A 173 -10.16 -21.56 -43.65
N THR A 174 -9.25 -21.13 -44.53
CA THR A 174 -8.78 -21.93 -45.69
C THR A 174 -7.63 -22.91 -45.41
N GLY A 175 -7.17 -22.98 -44.15
CA GLY A 175 -6.15 -23.94 -43.72
C GLY A 175 -4.69 -23.48 -43.90
N LYS A 176 -4.41 -22.17 -43.99
CA LYS A 176 -3.02 -21.63 -43.97
C LYS A 176 -2.17 -22.24 -42.84
N THR A 177 -2.71 -22.24 -41.63
CA THR A 177 -2.04 -22.77 -40.44
C THR A 177 -1.83 -24.28 -40.53
N THR A 178 -2.75 -25.02 -41.17
CA THR A 178 -2.62 -26.46 -41.45
C THR A 178 -1.46 -26.74 -42.41
N VAL A 179 -1.33 -25.92 -43.46
CA VAL A 179 -0.20 -26.00 -44.40
C VAL A 179 1.12 -25.70 -43.69
N LEU A 180 1.18 -24.59 -42.92
CA LEU A 180 2.37 -24.20 -42.15
C LEU A 180 2.80 -25.29 -41.17
N LYS A 181 1.86 -25.80 -40.37
CA LYS A 181 2.09 -26.88 -39.39
C LYS A 181 2.84 -28.05 -40.02
N ARG A 182 2.34 -28.52 -41.17
CA ARG A 182 2.88 -29.71 -41.82
C ARG A 182 4.19 -29.41 -42.55
N ALA A 183 4.28 -28.28 -43.23
CA ALA A 183 5.49 -27.85 -43.91
C ALA A 183 6.65 -27.67 -42.94
N ILE A 184 6.43 -26.98 -41.81
CA ILE A 184 7.43 -26.78 -40.77
C ILE A 184 7.91 -28.13 -40.22
N SER A 185 6.99 -29.04 -39.91
CA SER A 185 7.34 -30.36 -39.36
C SER A 185 8.22 -31.17 -40.32
N ASP A 186 7.93 -31.15 -41.62
CA ASP A 186 8.73 -31.87 -42.61
C ASP A 186 10.05 -31.13 -42.97
N LEU A 187 10.10 -29.79 -42.88
CA LEU A 187 11.35 -29.02 -42.96
C LEU A 187 12.30 -29.35 -41.81
N ILE A 188 11.81 -29.38 -40.57
CA ILE A 188 12.59 -29.75 -39.38
C ILE A 188 13.09 -31.19 -39.52
N ALA A 189 12.22 -32.13 -39.94
CA ALA A 189 12.60 -33.53 -40.17
C ALA A 189 13.66 -33.68 -41.27
N ALA A 190 13.66 -32.80 -42.28
CA ALA A 190 14.69 -32.72 -43.30
C ALA A 190 15.98 -32.00 -42.84
N GLY A 191 16.09 -31.66 -41.55
CA GLY A 191 17.24 -31.00 -40.95
C GLY A 191 17.36 -29.50 -41.28
N ARG A 192 16.34 -28.90 -41.89
CA ARG A 192 16.32 -27.49 -42.26
C ARG A 192 16.08 -26.61 -41.05
N ARG A 193 16.72 -25.44 -41.04
CA ARG A 193 16.50 -24.39 -40.05
C ARG A 193 15.49 -23.37 -40.57
N VAL A 194 14.40 -23.22 -39.84
CA VAL A 194 13.21 -22.43 -40.24
C VAL A 194 13.04 -21.24 -39.31
N LEU A 195 12.85 -20.05 -39.89
CA LEU A 195 12.36 -18.88 -39.18
C LEU A 195 10.87 -18.71 -39.48
N LEU A 196 10.02 -18.84 -38.46
CA LEU A 196 8.61 -18.51 -38.53
C LEU A 196 8.39 -17.13 -37.91
N VAL A 197 7.93 -16.17 -38.71
CA VAL A 197 7.62 -14.81 -38.23
C VAL A 197 6.20 -14.38 -38.55
N SER A 198 5.63 -13.55 -37.70
CA SER A 198 4.34 -12.89 -37.97
C SER A 198 4.27 -11.49 -37.35
N ALA A 199 3.27 -10.70 -37.71
CA ALA A 199 3.04 -9.37 -37.16
C ALA A 199 2.57 -9.39 -35.70
N THR A 200 1.90 -10.45 -35.24
CA THR A 200 1.31 -10.55 -33.89
C THR A 200 1.75 -11.80 -33.14
N ASN A 201 1.83 -11.74 -31.80
CA ASN A 201 2.20 -12.91 -30.98
C ASN A 201 1.21 -14.07 -31.15
N ILE A 202 -0.09 -13.78 -31.18
CA ILE A 202 -1.14 -14.80 -31.30
C ILE A 202 -1.06 -15.57 -32.61
N ALA A 203 -0.71 -14.91 -33.73
CA ALA A 203 -0.53 -15.59 -35.02
C ALA A 203 0.66 -16.55 -34.98
N VAL A 204 1.79 -16.12 -34.37
CA VAL A 204 2.95 -17.00 -34.15
C VAL A 204 2.56 -18.22 -33.32
N ASP A 205 1.83 -18.02 -32.23
CA ASP A 205 1.46 -19.12 -31.32
C ASP A 205 0.48 -20.10 -31.96
N ASN A 206 -0.49 -19.61 -32.74
CA ASN A 206 -1.42 -20.46 -33.49
C ASN A 206 -0.69 -21.32 -34.54
N ALA A 207 0.23 -20.72 -35.30
CA ALA A 207 1.07 -21.45 -36.24
C ALA A 207 1.98 -22.48 -35.55
N LEU A 208 2.49 -22.14 -34.37
CA LEU A 208 3.37 -23.01 -33.60
C LEU A 208 2.64 -24.17 -32.91
N LEU A 209 1.46 -23.92 -32.33
CA LEU A 209 0.69 -24.92 -31.57
C LEU A 209 0.40 -26.17 -32.41
N GLY A 210 0.10 -25.97 -33.70
CA GLY A 210 -0.07 -27.07 -34.64
C GLY A 210 1.17 -27.96 -34.71
N VAL A 211 2.35 -27.37 -34.88
CA VAL A 211 3.63 -28.10 -34.98
C VAL A 211 3.93 -28.86 -33.69
N VAL A 212 3.67 -28.23 -32.54
CA VAL A 212 3.90 -28.83 -31.22
C VAL A 212 3.03 -30.07 -31.01
N LYS A 213 1.74 -30.00 -31.38
CA LYS A 213 0.79 -31.12 -31.24
C LYS A 213 1.13 -32.36 -32.08
N GLU A 214 1.90 -32.23 -33.16
CA GLU A 214 2.36 -33.41 -33.93
C GLU A 214 3.41 -34.24 -33.18
N ASN A 215 4.08 -33.66 -32.19
CA ASN A 215 5.10 -34.32 -31.37
C ASN A 215 6.21 -35.03 -32.20
N ARG A 216 6.56 -34.46 -33.36
CA ARG A 216 7.61 -34.94 -34.29
C ARG A 216 8.96 -34.26 -34.09
N HIS A 217 9.14 -33.51 -33.00
CA HIS A 217 10.33 -32.74 -32.69
C HIS A 217 10.97 -33.23 -31.37
N GLY A 218 12.29 -33.14 -31.27
CA GLY A 218 13.03 -33.39 -30.03
C GLY A 218 13.04 -32.17 -29.11
N SER A 219 13.51 -32.35 -27.87
CA SER A 219 13.72 -31.24 -26.94
C SER A 219 14.80 -30.30 -27.48
N GLY A 220 14.51 -29.00 -27.52
CA GLY A 220 15.43 -27.99 -28.05
C GLY A 220 15.35 -27.73 -29.56
N ASP A 221 14.58 -28.51 -30.31
CA ASP A 221 14.41 -28.30 -31.76
C ASP A 221 13.56 -27.07 -32.07
N ILE A 222 12.65 -26.70 -31.18
CA ILE A 222 11.71 -25.61 -31.37
C ILE A 222 11.92 -24.57 -30.25
N VAL A 223 11.94 -23.30 -30.63
CA VAL A 223 11.95 -22.20 -29.66
C VAL A 223 10.96 -21.11 -30.05
N ARG A 224 10.11 -20.73 -29.10
CA ARG A 224 9.25 -19.56 -29.16
C ARG A 224 9.96 -18.39 -28.48
N VAL A 225 10.35 -17.39 -29.26
CA VAL A 225 11.05 -16.19 -28.78
C VAL A 225 10.08 -15.03 -28.66
N GLY A 226 9.93 -14.51 -27.45
CA GLY A 226 8.91 -13.52 -27.09
C GLY A 226 7.75 -14.16 -26.32
N PRO A 227 6.86 -13.35 -25.75
CA PRO A 227 5.84 -13.79 -24.80
C PRO A 227 4.68 -14.51 -25.51
N PRO A 228 4.43 -15.79 -25.20
CA PRO A 228 3.30 -16.52 -25.75
C PRO A 228 1.96 -16.01 -25.18
N GLN A 229 0.94 -15.96 -26.02
CA GLN A 229 -0.45 -15.63 -25.71
C GLN A 229 -1.30 -16.88 -25.49
N LEU A 230 -0.95 -18.00 -26.12
CA LEU A 230 -1.60 -19.29 -25.89
C LEU A 230 -0.97 -20.01 -24.71
N ARG A 231 -1.80 -20.47 -23.78
CA ARG A 231 -1.37 -21.11 -22.54
C ARG A 231 -0.62 -22.42 -22.79
N GLU A 232 -1.04 -23.18 -23.79
CA GLU A 232 -0.40 -24.42 -24.24
C GLU A 232 1.01 -24.20 -24.76
N VAL A 233 1.31 -23.01 -25.29
CA VAL A 233 2.67 -22.64 -25.72
C VAL A 233 3.45 -22.03 -24.56
N ALA A 234 2.81 -21.21 -23.72
CA ALA A 234 3.42 -20.57 -22.56
C ALA A 234 3.94 -21.59 -21.53
N ASP A 235 3.15 -22.65 -21.29
CA ASP A 235 3.39 -23.65 -20.26
C ASP A 235 4.22 -24.86 -20.75
N ASP A 236 4.56 -24.97 -22.04
CA ASP A 236 5.39 -26.06 -22.58
C ASP A 236 6.90 -25.74 -22.43
N PRO A 237 7.63 -26.45 -21.54
CA PRO A 237 9.05 -26.20 -21.30
C PRO A 237 9.96 -26.58 -22.49
N ARG A 238 9.45 -27.34 -23.47
CA ARG A 238 10.23 -27.75 -24.66
C ARG A 238 10.28 -26.66 -25.73
N VAL A 239 9.44 -25.63 -25.61
CA VAL A 239 9.18 -24.62 -26.65
C VAL A 239 9.36 -23.20 -26.11
N SER A 240 8.86 -22.92 -24.90
CA SER A 240 8.86 -21.58 -24.30
C SER A 240 10.28 -21.16 -23.87
N LEU A 241 10.86 -20.17 -24.55
CA LEU A 241 12.22 -19.69 -24.25
C LEU A 241 12.43 -19.33 -22.76
N PRO A 242 11.51 -18.60 -22.08
CA PRO A 242 11.66 -18.32 -20.65
C PRO A 242 11.76 -19.60 -19.79
N LEU A 243 11.00 -20.64 -20.11
CA LEU A 243 11.02 -21.91 -19.36
C LEU A 243 12.31 -22.71 -19.63
N MET A 244 12.77 -22.77 -20.88
CA MET A 244 14.02 -23.42 -21.25
C MET A 244 15.24 -22.76 -20.58
N VAL A 245 15.24 -21.43 -20.49
CA VAL A 245 16.27 -20.66 -19.76
C VAL A 245 16.18 -20.96 -18.26
N ARG A 246 14.97 -20.98 -17.69
CA ARG A 246 14.77 -21.30 -16.27
C ARG A 246 15.31 -22.68 -15.92
N GLU A 247 15.10 -23.68 -16.77
CA GLU A 247 15.63 -25.04 -16.58
C GLU A 247 17.17 -25.04 -16.58
N ARG A 248 17.81 -24.36 -17.55
CA ARG A 248 19.28 -24.22 -17.58
C ARG A 248 19.87 -23.48 -16.38
N LEU A 249 19.12 -22.55 -15.80
CA LEU A 249 19.55 -21.73 -14.67
C LEU A 249 19.07 -22.26 -13.31
N ALA A 250 18.56 -23.50 -13.24
CA ALA A 250 18.00 -24.05 -12.00
C ALA A 250 19.00 -24.00 -10.83
N GLN A 251 20.27 -24.38 -11.06
CA GLN A 251 21.31 -24.35 -10.02
C GLN A 251 21.62 -22.93 -9.53
N THR A 252 21.75 -21.95 -10.45
CA THR A 252 22.00 -20.54 -10.09
C THR A 252 20.80 -19.94 -9.38
N THR A 253 19.58 -20.32 -9.78
CA THR A 253 18.33 -19.91 -9.13
C THR A 253 18.27 -20.44 -7.69
N GLU A 254 18.66 -21.69 -7.46
CA GLU A 254 18.69 -22.28 -6.12
C GLU A 254 19.72 -21.60 -5.22
N ARG A 255 20.93 -21.34 -5.73
CA ARG A 255 21.95 -20.54 -5.00
C ARG A 255 21.42 -19.15 -4.63
N ARG A 256 20.72 -18.48 -5.55
CA ARG A 256 20.10 -17.17 -5.32
C ARG A 256 19.05 -17.25 -4.22
N ARG A 257 18.17 -18.25 -4.27
CA ARG A 257 17.12 -18.49 -3.25
C ARG A 257 17.69 -18.78 -1.88
N GLY A 258 18.78 -19.54 -1.79
CA GLY A 258 19.45 -19.83 -0.52
C GLY A 258 19.95 -18.56 0.19
N ILE A 259 20.62 -17.67 -0.54
CA ILE A 259 21.10 -16.38 0.00
C ILE A 259 19.92 -15.47 0.38
N GLU A 260 18.88 -15.46 -0.46
CA GLU A 260 17.65 -14.69 -0.22
C GLU A 260 16.94 -15.14 1.07
N ALA A 261 16.77 -16.45 1.28
CA ALA A 261 16.17 -17.00 2.49
C ALA A 261 16.97 -16.64 3.75
N GLU A 262 18.30 -16.61 3.66
CA GLU A 262 19.16 -16.20 4.77
C GLU A 262 18.97 -14.71 5.12
N LEU A 263 18.92 -13.83 4.11
CA LEU A 263 18.66 -12.39 4.30
C LEU A 263 17.28 -12.12 4.91
N VAL A 264 16.26 -12.85 4.48
CA VAL A 264 14.90 -12.77 5.06
C VAL A 264 14.91 -13.21 6.53
N ALA A 265 15.61 -14.31 6.84
CA ALA A 265 15.72 -14.80 8.21
C ALA A 265 16.46 -13.80 9.13
N ILE A 266 17.51 -13.14 8.63
CA ILE A 266 18.21 -12.04 9.33
C ILE A 266 17.24 -10.89 9.66
N ARG A 267 16.45 -10.46 8.66
CA ARG A 267 15.47 -9.39 8.83
C ARG A 267 14.40 -9.75 9.86
N ALA A 268 13.89 -10.98 9.82
CA ALA A 268 12.89 -11.48 10.77
C ALA A 268 13.41 -11.43 12.21
N ARG A 269 14.61 -11.95 12.47
CA ARG A 269 15.24 -11.89 13.80
C ARG A 269 15.50 -10.45 14.27
N THR A 270 15.88 -9.56 13.37
CA THR A 270 16.07 -8.13 13.69
C THR A 270 14.75 -7.47 14.09
N ALA A 271 13.67 -7.76 13.36
CA ALA A 271 12.34 -7.25 13.67
C ALA A 271 11.79 -7.81 14.99
N GLU A 272 12.03 -9.10 15.27
CA GLU A 272 11.69 -9.74 16.54
C GLU A 272 12.38 -9.05 17.72
N LEU A 273 13.71 -8.83 17.64
CA LEU A 273 14.44 -8.10 18.68
C LEU A 273 13.91 -6.67 18.88
N ALA A 274 13.57 -5.97 17.80
CA ALA A 274 12.99 -4.63 17.88
C ALA A 274 11.60 -4.62 18.54
N ALA A 275 10.75 -5.61 18.22
CA ALA A 275 9.43 -5.75 18.82
C ALA A 275 9.50 -6.07 20.32
N VAL A 276 10.40 -6.98 20.72
CA VAL A 276 10.67 -7.28 22.13
C VAL A 276 11.24 -6.05 22.83
N GLY A 277 12.18 -5.33 22.20
CA GLY A 277 12.77 -4.10 22.74
C GLY A 277 11.74 -3.00 22.99
N ALA A 278 10.75 -2.83 22.10
CA ALA A 278 9.67 -1.86 22.28
C ALA A 278 8.78 -2.17 23.50
N GLN A 279 8.60 -3.45 23.84
CA GLN A 279 7.83 -3.87 25.02
C GLN A 279 8.60 -3.70 26.34
N LEU A 280 9.93 -3.57 26.27
CA LEU A 280 10.83 -3.36 27.41
C LEU A 280 11.07 -1.88 27.72
N ILE A 281 10.41 -0.93 27.03
CA ILE A 281 10.54 0.50 27.32
C ILE A 281 10.09 0.77 28.77
N GLY A 282 11.00 1.32 29.59
CA GLY A 282 10.76 1.62 31.00
C GLY A 282 11.10 0.48 31.97
N PHE A 283 11.60 -0.67 31.48
CA PHE A 283 12.13 -1.72 32.35
C PHE A 283 13.57 -1.40 32.79
N ASP A 284 13.80 -1.38 34.10
CA ASP A 284 15.13 -1.28 34.72
C ASP A 284 15.59 -2.68 35.19
N PRO A 285 16.44 -3.38 34.42
CA PRO A 285 16.88 -4.72 34.77
C PRO A 285 17.82 -4.74 35.99
N GLU A 286 18.61 -3.70 36.21
CA GLU A 286 19.52 -3.61 37.36
C GLU A 286 18.72 -3.38 38.66
N GLY A 287 17.75 -2.46 38.61
CA GLY A 287 16.83 -2.21 39.71
C GLY A 287 15.97 -3.44 40.06
N TYR A 288 15.47 -4.16 39.05
CA TYR A 288 14.75 -5.43 39.26
C TYR A 288 15.64 -6.49 39.92
N ALA A 289 16.86 -6.72 39.40
CA ALA A 289 17.78 -7.70 39.96
C ALA A 289 18.16 -7.37 41.42
N ALA A 290 18.41 -6.09 41.73
CA ALA A 290 18.68 -5.63 43.09
C ALA A 290 17.49 -5.83 44.03
N ALA A 291 16.27 -5.57 43.56
CA ALA A 291 15.03 -5.78 44.33
C ALA A 291 14.78 -7.27 44.61
N VAL A 292 14.98 -8.15 43.62
CA VAL A 292 14.90 -9.61 43.79
C VAL A 292 15.95 -10.11 44.79
N ALA A 293 17.20 -9.64 44.68
CA ALA A 293 18.27 -10.01 45.61
C ALA A 293 18.01 -9.55 47.05
N LEU A 294 17.46 -8.34 47.23
CA LEU A 294 17.08 -7.81 48.53
C LEU A 294 15.99 -8.67 49.18
N LEU A 295 14.94 -9.05 48.43
CA LEU A 295 13.83 -9.86 48.93
C LEU A 295 14.21 -11.33 49.14
N GLY A 296 15.14 -11.85 48.34
CA GLY A 296 15.68 -13.20 48.49
C GLY A 296 16.66 -13.34 49.66
N SER A 297 17.12 -12.24 50.25
CA SER A 297 18.00 -12.27 51.41
C SER A 297 17.23 -12.70 52.68
N PRO A 298 17.76 -13.65 53.49
CA PRO A 298 17.06 -14.16 54.66
C PRO A 298 16.59 -13.07 55.62
N GLY A 299 15.29 -13.05 55.92
CA GLY A 299 14.69 -12.10 56.87
C GLY A 299 14.60 -10.65 56.38
N ARG A 300 14.78 -10.42 55.07
CA ARG A 300 14.60 -9.12 54.37
C ARG A 300 13.36 -9.09 53.48
N ASP A 301 12.60 -10.19 53.42
CA ASP A 301 11.29 -10.22 52.78
C ASP A 301 10.28 -9.30 53.49
N VAL A 302 9.22 -8.94 52.78
CA VAL A 302 8.19 -8.00 53.26
C VAL A 302 7.58 -8.44 54.59
N ARG A 303 7.30 -9.74 54.76
CA ARG A 303 6.64 -10.26 55.96
C ARG A 303 7.59 -10.23 57.16
N SER A 304 8.83 -10.69 56.98
CA SER A 304 9.83 -10.71 58.05
C SER A 304 10.26 -9.32 58.51
N THR A 305 10.45 -8.37 57.58
CA THR A 305 10.81 -6.99 57.92
C THR A 305 9.65 -6.24 58.57
N ALA A 306 8.41 -6.45 58.12
CA ALA A 306 7.24 -5.89 58.78
C ALA A 306 7.06 -6.40 60.22
N ALA A 307 7.29 -7.70 60.45
CA ALA A 307 7.23 -8.30 61.78
C ALA A 307 8.31 -7.70 62.71
N LYS A 308 9.58 -7.65 62.27
CA LYS A 308 10.67 -7.03 63.04
C LYS A 308 10.41 -5.56 63.37
N ALA A 309 9.86 -4.79 62.42
CA ALA A 309 9.47 -3.40 62.66
C ALA A 309 8.34 -3.27 63.69
N ALA A 310 7.36 -4.19 63.69
CA ALA A 310 6.30 -4.21 64.70
C ALA A 310 6.85 -4.53 66.09
N ASP A 311 7.75 -5.51 66.20
CA ASP A 311 8.39 -5.88 67.46
C ASP A 311 9.27 -4.75 68.01
N ALA A 312 10.05 -4.09 67.15
CA ALA A 312 10.89 -2.96 67.53
C ALA A 312 10.06 -1.74 67.98
N ARG A 313 8.93 -1.45 67.30
CA ARG A 313 7.97 -0.44 67.76
C ARG A 313 7.42 -0.76 69.15
N ALA A 314 7.02 -2.01 69.39
CA ALA A 314 6.50 -2.42 70.69
C ALA A 314 7.56 -2.30 71.80
N ALA A 315 8.82 -2.62 71.49
CA ALA A 315 9.95 -2.45 72.41
C ALA A 315 10.22 -0.97 72.73
N LEU A 316 10.14 -0.08 71.73
CA LEU A 316 10.27 1.37 71.93
C LEU A 316 9.16 1.93 72.83
N VAL A 317 7.92 1.49 72.64
CA VAL A 317 6.79 1.91 73.50
C VAL A 317 7.05 1.54 74.95
N ARG A 318 7.48 0.28 75.21
CA ARG A 318 7.84 -0.16 76.56
C ARG A 318 8.99 0.65 77.16
N ALA A 319 10.08 0.84 76.41
CA ALA A 319 11.24 1.57 76.92
C ALA A 319 10.94 3.07 77.20
N ARG A 320 10.01 3.68 76.46
CA ARG A 320 9.52 5.04 76.75
C ARG A 320 8.70 5.10 78.04
N GLN A 321 7.88 4.09 78.30
CA GLN A 321 7.12 3.99 79.55
C GLN A 321 8.07 3.83 80.74
N ASP A 322 9.05 2.92 80.66
CA ASP A 322 10.05 2.72 81.72
C ASP A 322 10.84 4.00 82.04
N LEU A 323 11.16 4.81 81.02
CA LEU A 323 11.83 6.10 81.21
C LEU A 323 10.93 7.10 81.92
N HIS A 324 9.67 7.18 81.52
CA HIS A 324 8.70 8.07 82.16
C HIS A 324 8.51 7.75 83.64
N ASP A 325 8.33 6.46 83.96
CA ASP A 325 8.15 6.00 85.34
C ASP A 325 9.41 6.31 86.20
N ALA A 326 10.61 6.17 85.61
CA ALA A 326 11.87 6.49 86.29
C ALA A 326 12.07 8.01 86.48
N GLU A 327 11.62 8.85 85.55
CA GLU A 327 11.61 10.31 85.70
C GLU A 327 10.68 10.75 86.84
N THR A 328 9.52 10.11 86.98
CA THR A 328 8.61 10.36 88.11
C THR A 328 9.25 9.97 89.43
N ALA A 329 9.91 8.81 89.53
CA ALA A 329 10.58 8.38 90.76
C ALA A 329 11.70 9.34 91.21
N VAL A 330 12.46 9.92 90.27
CA VAL A 330 13.46 10.96 90.56
C VAL A 330 12.79 12.22 91.13
N HIS A 331 11.66 12.63 90.56
CA HIS A 331 10.92 13.80 91.02
C HIS A 331 10.41 13.63 92.47
N ASP A 332 9.88 12.46 92.79
CA ASP A 332 9.38 12.14 94.13
C ASP A 332 10.52 12.09 95.16
N ALA A 333 11.64 11.42 94.84
CA ALA A 333 12.81 11.35 95.72
C ALA A 333 13.46 12.73 95.96
N THR A 334 13.46 13.59 94.94
CA THR A 334 13.98 14.97 95.07
C THR A 334 13.15 15.79 96.06
N SER A 335 11.83 15.61 96.03
CA SER A 335 10.91 16.32 96.94
C SER A 335 11.13 15.89 98.39
N GLN A 336 11.37 14.61 98.65
CA GLN A 336 11.65 14.08 100.00
C GLN A 336 12.97 14.58 100.59
N VAL A 337 14.02 14.74 99.78
CA VAL A 337 15.31 15.30 100.25
C VAL A 337 15.17 16.78 100.64
N ALA A 338 14.32 17.55 99.98
CA ALA A 338 14.09 18.97 100.27
C ALA A 338 13.45 19.19 101.66
N GLU A 339 12.62 18.27 102.15
CA GLU A 339 11.96 18.35 103.46
C GLU A 339 12.95 18.25 104.65
N CYS A 340 14.18 17.82 104.41
CA CYS A 340 15.21 17.60 105.44
C CYS A 340 16.16 18.80 105.67
N GLU A 341 16.06 19.88 104.90
CA GLU A 341 17.03 20.98 104.92
C GLU A 341 17.10 21.72 106.27
N ASP A 342 15.96 21.93 106.94
CA ASP A 342 15.92 22.60 108.24
C ASP A 342 16.61 21.77 109.33
N SER A 343 16.45 20.44 109.29
CA SER A 343 17.12 19.52 110.22
C SER A 343 18.65 19.53 110.00
N ARG A 344 19.13 19.61 108.75
CA ARG A 344 20.57 19.76 108.45
C ARG A 344 21.15 21.03 109.09
N ARG A 345 20.42 22.15 109.04
CA ARG A 345 20.86 23.44 109.60
C ARG A 345 20.96 23.40 111.13
N LEU A 346 20.06 22.69 111.82
CA LEU A 346 20.07 22.54 113.27
C LEU A 346 21.24 21.68 113.76
N TRP A 347 21.49 20.54 113.12
CA TRP A 347 22.64 19.68 113.43
C TRP A 347 23.98 20.40 113.26
N GLY A 348 24.12 21.28 112.26
CA GLY A 348 25.33 22.08 112.07
C GLY A 348 25.62 23.09 113.19
N LYS A 349 24.58 23.64 113.85
CA LYS A 349 24.73 24.57 114.98
C LYS A 349 25.18 23.86 116.27
N SER A 350 24.68 22.65 116.52
CA SER A 350 25.09 21.85 117.68
C SER A 350 26.59 21.54 117.68
N ASP A 351 27.16 21.20 116.52
CA ASP A 351 28.59 20.89 116.39
C ASP A 351 29.50 22.10 116.67
N ALA A 352 29.01 23.33 116.48
CA ALA A 352 29.75 24.55 116.80
C ALA A 352 29.87 24.76 118.32
N LEU A 353 28.76 24.63 119.06
CA LEU A 353 28.71 24.84 120.51
C LEU A 353 29.58 23.84 121.28
N ARG A 354 29.60 22.56 120.89
CA ARG A 354 30.44 21.54 121.54
C ARG A 354 31.95 21.79 121.40
N ARG A 355 32.38 22.51 120.36
CA ARG A 355 33.80 22.87 120.19
C ARG A 355 34.23 23.93 121.19
N GLU A 356 33.36 24.89 121.49
CA GLU A 356 33.61 25.98 122.45
C GLU A 356 33.79 25.46 123.89
N GLN A 357 32.97 24.49 124.30
CA GLN A 357 33.07 23.82 125.60
C GLN A 357 34.45 23.21 125.88
N ALA A 358 35.06 22.57 124.87
CA ALA A 358 36.35 21.91 125.00
C ALA A 358 37.52 22.88 125.19
N ASP A 359 37.39 24.13 124.75
CA ASP A 359 38.46 25.13 124.87
C ASP A 359 38.55 25.72 126.29
N VAL A 360 37.41 25.89 126.95
CA VAL A 360 37.32 26.50 128.30
C VAL A 360 37.88 25.56 129.38
N LEU A 361 37.61 24.25 129.29
CA LEU A 361 38.13 23.25 130.23
C LEU A 361 39.67 23.16 130.21
N ARG A 362 40.27 23.25 129.02
CA ARG A 362 41.74 23.20 128.86
C ARG A 362 42.46 24.39 129.50
N ALA A 363 41.79 25.53 129.68
CA ALA A 363 42.38 26.70 130.33
C ALA A 363 42.47 26.55 131.87
N ALA A 364 41.50 25.86 132.49
CA ALA A 364 41.48 25.63 133.94
C ALA A 364 42.56 24.64 134.40
N GLU A 365 42.76 23.53 133.67
CA GLU A 365 43.76 22.50 133.98
C GLU A 365 45.20 23.06 134.04
N ARG A 366 45.51 24.06 133.21
CA ARG A 366 46.83 24.70 133.20
C ARG A 366 47.14 25.46 134.50
N LYS A 367 46.12 26.00 135.17
CA LYS A 367 46.29 26.73 136.44
C LYS A 367 46.47 25.79 137.62
N GLU A 368 45.78 24.65 137.62
CA GLU A 368 45.94 23.58 138.63
C GLU A 368 47.35 22.98 138.62
N ALA A 369 47.95 22.81 137.43
CA ALA A 369 49.30 22.30 137.28
C ALA A 369 50.37 23.22 137.91
N ALA A 370 50.16 24.54 137.93
CA ALA A 370 51.10 25.49 138.51
C ALA A 370 51.18 25.37 140.05
N THR A 371 50.04 25.14 140.71
CA THR A 371 49.95 24.96 142.18
C THR A 371 50.78 23.78 142.70
N LEU A 372 50.78 22.66 141.97
CA LEU A 372 51.53 21.46 142.36
C LEU A 372 53.05 21.71 142.41
N ILE A 373 53.56 22.57 141.53
CA ILE A 373 54.99 22.90 141.45
C ILE A 373 55.43 23.77 142.65
N SER A 374 54.58 24.69 143.10
CA SER A 374 54.91 25.55 144.25
C SER A 374 54.79 24.84 145.60
N GLU A 375 53.87 23.89 145.77
CA GLU A 375 53.77 23.06 146.99
C GLU A 375 54.99 22.15 147.19
N ASP A 376 55.55 21.57 146.12
CA ASP A 376 56.76 20.73 146.19
C ASP A 376 57.98 21.53 146.69
N ARG A 377 58.13 22.77 146.21
CA ARG A 377 59.20 23.69 146.64
C ARG A 377 59.12 24.01 148.13
N CYS A 378 57.91 24.13 148.69
CA CYS A 378 57.72 24.32 150.14
C CYS A 378 58.17 23.09 150.94
N SER A 379 57.85 21.89 150.45
CA SER A 379 58.21 20.63 151.12
C SER A 379 59.73 20.43 151.21
N GLN A 380 60.45 20.71 150.11
CA GLN A 380 61.92 20.59 150.08
C GLN A 380 62.61 21.53 151.09
N LEU A 381 62.11 22.76 151.23
CA LEU A 381 62.66 23.73 152.18
C LEU A 381 62.36 23.35 153.65
N ARG A 382 61.22 22.72 153.94
CA ARG A 382 60.89 22.17 155.27
C ARG A 382 61.84 21.06 155.68
N GLU A 383 62.14 20.11 154.78
CA GLU A 383 63.05 19.01 155.08
C GLU A 383 64.47 19.49 155.38
N GLN A 384 64.97 20.45 154.62
CA GLN A 384 66.30 21.05 154.84
C GLN A 384 66.39 21.73 156.21
N LEU A 385 65.31 22.42 156.63
CA LEU A 385 65.23 23.05 157.94
C LEU A 385 65.22 22.02 159.08
N LEU A 386 64.43 20.94 158.96
CA LEU A 386 64.37 19.84 159.94
C LEU A 386 65.73 19.14 160.11
N ALA A 387 66.44 18.86 159.01
CA ALA A 387 67.76 18.24 159.04
C ALA A 387 68.81 19.10 159.77
N ALA A 388 68.68 20.43 159.71
CA ALA A 388 69.55 21.35 160.44
C ALA A 388 69.26 21.40 161.95
N GLU A 389 68.05 21.06 162.39
CA GLU A 389 67.64 21.10 163.81
C GLU A 389 68.02 19.85 164.61
N GLY A 390 68.19 18.70 163.96
CA GLY A 390 68.55 17.43 164.62
C GLY A 390 69.99 17.30 165.12
N LYS A 391 70.87 18.28 164.90
CA LYS A 391 72.31 18.16 165.20
C LYS A 391 72.68 18.51 166.66
N GLY A 392 73.77 17.90 167.17
CA GLY A 392 74.26 18.08 168.54
C GLY A 392 74.58 19.54 168.92
N ALA A 393 74.59 19.85 170.21
CA ALA A 393 74.59 21.23 170.74
C ALA A 393 75.65 22.17 170.16
N VAL A 394 76.87 21.68 169.89
CA VAL A 394 77.98 22.47 169.32
C VAL A 394 77.78 22.75 167.82
N ALA A 395 77.15 21.84 167.08
CA ALA A 395 76.87 22.00 165.65
C ALA A 395 75.72 23.00 165.40
N ARG A 396 74.67 22.98 166.24
CA ARG A 396 73.56 23.95 166.17
C ARG A 396 73.99 25.39 166.37
N TRP A 397 75.03 25.64 167.17
CA TRP A 397 75.55 26.98 167.40
C TRP A 397 76.29 27.53 166.16
N ARG A 398 77.09 26.71 165.48
CA ARG A 398 77.77 27.09 164.23
C ARG A 398 76.80 27.36 163.07
N MET A 399 75.67 26.65 163.01
CA MET A 399 74.69 26.70 161.89
C MET A 399 73.51 27.67 162.13
N ARG A 400 73.64 28.67 163.01
CA ARG A 400 72.55 29.58 163.36
C ARG A 400 72.08 30.45 162.17
N GLN A 401 73.00 30.95 161.35
CA GLN A 401 72.68 31.78 160.19
C GLN A 401 71.92 31.00 159.12
N ASP A 402 72.38 29.79 158.78
CA ASP A 402 71.74 28.96 157.73
C ASP A 402 70.30 28.57 158.09
N ARG A 403 70.03 28.25 159.37
CA ARG A 403 68.67 27.92 159.83
C ARG A 403 67.70 29.10 159.74
N ASN A 404 68.16 30.32 159.99
CA ASN A 404 67.32 31.50 159.83
C ASN A 404 67.01 31.75 158.34
N ARG A 405 68.00 31.58 157.47
CA ARG A 405 67.81 31.69 156.02
C ARG A 405 66.80 30.67 155.49
N LEU A 406 66.89 29.42 155.90
CA LEU A 406 65.95 28.37 155.49
C LEU A 406 64.51 28.63 155.98
N ARG A 407 64.34 29.21 157.19
CA ARG A 407 63.02 29.63 157.67
C ARG A 407 62.41 30.74 156.81
N GLU A 408 63.23 31.71 156.45
CA GLU A 408 62.78 32.86 155.65
C GLU A 408 62.38 32.41 154.23
N GLN A 409 63.21 31.57 153.60
CA GLN A 409 62.91 30.99 152.29
C GLN A 409 61.67 30.10 152.30
N LEU A 410 61.48 29.31 153.35
CA LEU A 410 60.28 28.49 153.51
C LEU A 410 59.03 29.36 153.64
N HIS A 411 59.10 30.45 154.41
CA HIS A 411 57.96 31.35 154.60
C HIS A 411 57.55 32.05 153.29
N GLU A 412 58.52 32.50 152.48
CA GLU A 412 58.25 33.06 151.15
C GLU A 412 57.62 32.03 150.21
N ALA A 413 58.15 30.80 150.20
CA ALA A 413 57.60 29.73 149.36
C ALA A 413 56.15 29.36 149.75
N GLU A 414 55.86 29.29 151.05
CA GLU A 414 54.52 29.00 151.58
C GLU A 414 53.50 30.08 151.17
N GLN A 415 53.90 31.36 151.19
CA GLN A 415 53.03 32.45 150.73
C GLN A 415 52.71 32.34 149.22
N GLN A 416 53.72 32.07 148.38
CA GLN A 416 53.55 31.93 146.93
C GLN A 416 52.60 30.77 146.57
N SER A 417 52.78 29.61 147.21
CA SER A 417 51.94 28.42 146.98
C SER A 417 50.47 28.67 147.34
N THR A 418 50.21 29.46 148.38
CA THR A 418 48.85 29.79 148.81
C THR A 418 48.10 30.64 147.76
N VAL A 419 48.79 31.60 147.11
CA VAL A 419 48.21 32.44 146.06
C VAL A 419 47.87 31.61 144.82
N GLU A 420 48.80 30.77 144.37
CA GLU A 420 48.60 29.94 143.17
C GLU A 420 47.48 28.90 143.35
N ARG A 421 47.30 28.38 144.58
CA ARG A 421 46.19 27.49 144.91
C ARG A 421 44.83 28.18 144.81
N GLN A 422 44.74 29.44 145.22
CA GLN A 422 43.50 30.21 145.14
C GLN A 422 43.11 30.51 143.67
N GLU A 423 44.09 30.83 142.82
CA GLU A 423 43.84 31.07 141.38
C GLU A 423 43.35 29.82 140.65
N ALA A 424 43.92 28.65 140.94
CA ALA A 424 43.51 27.38 140.33
C ALA A 424 42.05 27.01 140.66
N LEU A 425 41.64 27.18 141.93
CA LEU A 425 40.26 26.92 142.36
C LEU A 425 39.24 27.82 141.65
N CYS A 426 39.56 29.10 141.44
CA CYS A 426 38.68 30.02 140.69
C CYS A 426 38.57 29.66 139.20
N ALA A 427 39.66 29.24 138.57
CA ALA A 427 39.67 28.85 137.16
C ALA A 427 38.80 27.59 136.91
N ARG A 428 38.87 26.60 137.80
CA ARG A 428 38.06 25.38 137.73
C ARG A 428 36.56 25.65 137.84
N ALA A 429 36.16 26.48 138.81
CA ALA A 429 34.75 26.83 139.02
C ALA A 429 34.13 27.55 137.80
N THR A 430 34.91 28.38 137.11
CA THR A 430 34.45 29.09 135.90
C THR A 430 34.25 28.13 134.73
N ALA A 431 35.17 27.17 134.53
CA ALA A 431 35.06 26.18 133.46
C ALA A 431 33.86 25.24 133.63
N GLU A 432 33.58 24.79 134.87
CA GLU A 432 32.44 23.92 135.16
C GLU A 432 31.10 24.63 134.91
N THR A 433 31.00 25.91 135.27
CA THR A 433 29.78 26.71 135.03
C THR A 433 29.52 26.93 133.53
N HIS A 434 30.56 27.20 132.74
CA HIS A 434 30.43 27.45 131.31
C HIS A 434 30.08 26.17 130.52
N SER A 435 30.64 25.03 130.94
CA SER A 435 30.34 23.73 130.34
C SER A 435 28.86 23.34 130.50
N ALA A 436 28.30 23.54 131.70
CA ALA A 436 26.89 23.23 131.97
C ALA A 436 25.92 24.10 131.12
N ALA A 437 26.26 25.38 130.89
CA ALA A 437 25.45 26.27 130.07
C ALA A 437 25.43 25.87 128.57
N ILE A 438 26.55 25.38 128.04
CA ILE A 438 26.64 24.91 126.64
C ILE A 438 25.86 23.60 126.45
N ASP A 439 25.94 22.68 127.41
CA ASP A 439 25.20 21.41 127.34
C ASP A 439 23.68 21.63 127.28
N GLU A 440 23.15 22.59 128.04
CA GLU A 440 21.74 22.98 128.01
C GLU A 440 21.32 23.57 126.65
N GLN A 441 22.15 24.43 126.06
CA GLN A 441 21.88 25.02 124.74
C GLN A 441 21.86 23.98 123.62
N VAL A 442 22.77 22.98 123.65
CA VAL A 442 22.79 21.89 122.68
C VAL A 442 21.55 21.01 122.80
N MET A 443 21.09 20.73 124.02
CA MET A 443 19.88 19.96 124.28
C MET A 443 18.63 20.63 123.69
N LEU A 444 18.49 21.94 123.90
CA LEU A 444 17.37 22.73 123.36
C LEU A 444 17.41 22.83 121.83
N LEU A 445 18.59 23.00 121.23
CA LEU A 445 18.77 23.09 119.77
C LEU A 445 18.39 21.80 119.01
N LEU A 446 18.60 20.64 119.64
CA LEU A 446 18.36 19.34 119.00
C LEU A 446 16.94 18.80 119.25
N ALA A 447 16.18 19.37 120.18
CA ALA A 447 14.78 19.00 120.42
C ALA A 447 13.87 19.33 119.21
N ASP A 448 14.24 20.34 118.41
CA ASP A 448 13.47 20.80 117.24
C ASP A 448 13.88 20.15 115.91
N ALA A 449 14.85 19.22 115.91
CA ALA A 449 15.31 18.55 114.69
C ALA A 449 14.36 17.40 114.30
N ALA A 450 13.55 17.60 113.25
CA ALA A 450 12.56 16.62 112.78
C ALA A 450 13.16 15.33 112.21
N HIS A 451 14.38 15.39 111.64
CA HIS A 451 15.06 14.23 111.04
C HIS A 451 16.41 13.95 111.72
N THR A 452 16.68 12.65 111.92
CA THR A 452 17.98 12.18 112.40
C THR A 452 19.02 12.17 111.28
N ARG A 453 20.31 12.15 111.64
CA ARG A 453 21.40 12.09 110.67
C ARG A 453 21.33 10.85 109.77
N GLU A 454 20.87 9.72 110.30
CA GLU A 454 20.73 8.47 109.53
C GLU A 454 19.58 8.55 108.52
N GLN A 455 18.46 9.17 108.88
CA GLN A 455 17.33 9.36 107.96
C GLN A 455 17.68 10.25 106.78
N ILE A 456 18.44 11.32 107.01
CA ILE A 456 18.92 12.23 105.95
C ILE A 456 19.84 11.47 104.96
N ALA A 457 20.74 10.63 105.47
CA ALA A 457 21.66 9.85 104.62
C ALA A 457 20.95 8.80 103.76
N VAL A 458 19.86 8.20 104.25
CA VAL A 458 19.06 7.23 103.49
C VAL A 458 18.35 7.91 102.32
N LEU A 459 17.72 9.06 102.53
CA LEU A 459 17.01 9.80 101.48
C LEU A 459 17.95 10.29 100.36
N ASP A 460 19.17 10.72 100.71
CA ASP A 460 20.19 11.09 99.72
C ASP A 460 20.64 9.88 98.87
N ALA A 461 20.75 8.70 99.47
CA ALA A 461 21.09 7.46 98.76
C ALA A 461 19.95 7.02 97.82
N ASP A 462 18.69 7.16 98.24
CA ASP A 462 17.52 6.82 97.44
C ASP A 462 17.39 7.74 96.20
N LEU A 463 17.66 9.05 96.35
CA LEU A 463 17.71 9.99 95.22
C LEU A 463 18.84 9.62 94.22
N GLY A 464 20.01 9.25 94.73
CA GLY A 464 21.11 8.76 93.90
C GLY A 464 20.73 7.51 93.10
N ALA A 465 20.07 6.54 93.74
CA ALA A 465 19.59 5.32 93.09
C ALA A 465 18.53 5.61 92.03
N ALA A 466 17.58 6.52 92.29
CA ALA A 466 16.55 6.91 91.32
C ALA A 466 17.15 7.53 90.04
N HIS A 467 18.17 8.40 90.20
CA HIS A 467 18.86 9.01 89.06
C HIS A 467 19.55 7.98 88.16
N GLU A 468 20.23 6.99 88.75
CA GLU A 468 20.87 5.90 87.99
C GLU A 468 19.86 5.07 87.20
N VAL A 469 18.69 4.77 87.80
CA VAL A 469 17.62 4.02 87.13
C VAL A 469 17.10 4.79 85.91
N ARG A 470 16.88 6.10 86.05
CA ARG A 470 16.45 6.99 84.95
C ARG A 470 17.49 7.08 83.83
N ASP A 471 18.77 7.16 84.14
CA ASP A 471 19.82 7.20 83.11
C ASP A 471 19.90 5.89 82.32
N ARG A 472 19.80 4.74 82.99
CA ARG A 472 19.74 3.42 82.34
C ARG A 472 18.47 3.25 81.50
N ALA A 473 17.32 3.77 81.96
CA ALA A 473 16.08 3.78 81.18
C ALA A 473 16.21 4.68 79.93
N GLY A 474 16.85 5.84 80.05
CA GLY A 474 17.10 6.78 78.96
C GLY A 474 17.96 6.19 77.85
N GLN A 475 19.05 5.51 78.22
CA GLN A 475 19.91 4.81 77.26
C GLN A 475 19.16 3.69 76.53
N ARG A 476 18.33 2.91 77.23
CA ARG A 476 17.50 1.86 76.63
C ARG A 476 16.46 2.43 75.66
N ALA A 477 15.80 3.54 76.02
CA ALA A 477 14.82 4.20 75.14
C ALA A 477 15.47 4.78 73.87
N ALA A 478 16.69 5.32 73.98
CA ALA A 478 17.45 5.80 72.83
C ALA A 478 17.86 4.66 71.89
N ALA A 479 18.38 3.55 72.44
CA ALA A 479 18.74 2.37 71.66
C ALA A 479 17.52 1.72 70.98
N ALA A 480 16.38 1.61 71.68
CA ALA A 480 15.15 1.10 71.11
C ALA A 480 14.59 1.99 70.00
N ARG A 481 14.80 3.32 70.08
CA ARG A 481 14.39 4.27 69.03
C ARG A 481 15.19 4.07 67.75
N ALA A 482 16.53 4.04 67.86
CA ALA A 482 17.40 3.79 66.72
C ALA A 482 17.07 2.43 66.06
N GLY A 483 16.90 1.37 66.86
CA GLY A 483 16.52 0.05 66.34
C GLY A 483 15.14 0.01 65.65
N ALA A 484 14.17 0.78 66.15
CA ALA A 484 12.85 0.90 65.50
C ALA A 484 12.94 1.63 64.16
N GLU A 485 13.69 2.74 64.08
CA GLU A 485 13.90 3.50 62.85
C GLU A 485 14.60 2.66 61.77
N GLU A 486 15.65 1.90 62.15
CA GLU A 486 16.33 0.98 61.25
C GLU A 486 15.42 -0.13 60.72
N CYS A 487 14.61 -0.75 61.59
CA CYS A 487 13.67 -1.80 61.19
C CYS A 487 12.55 -1.25 60.29
N GLU A 488 12.06 -0.05 60.54
CA GLU A 488 11.05 0.60 59.71
C GLU A 488 11.57 0.98 58.33
N GLN A 489 12.80 1.49 58.26
CA GLN A 489 13.46 1.76 57.00
C GLN A 489 13.67 0.47 56.20
N ALA A 490 14.10 -0.62 56.85
CA ALA A 490 14.21 -1.93 56.22
C ALA A 490 12.87 -2.45 55.68
N ALA A 491 11.77 -2.28 56.43
CA ALA A 491 10.42 -2.67 56.00
C ALA A 491 9.86 -1.79 54.88
N ARG A 492 10.29 -0.53 54.78
CA ARG A 492 9.95 0.36 53.65
C ARG A 492 10.67 -0.07 52.39
N SER A 493 12.00 -0.25 52.45
CA SER A 493 12.79 -0.69 51.29
C SER A 493 12.37 -2.08 50.78
N ALA A 494 11.97 -3.00 51.66
CA ALA A 494 11.44 -4.30 51.25
C ALA A 494 10.09 -4.18 50.51
N ARG A 495 9.21 -3.26 50.92
CA ARG A 495 7.93 -3.01 50.23
C ARG A 495 8.14 -2.37 48.86
N GLU A 496 8.98 -1.34 48.78
CA GLU A 496 9.34 -0.69 47.52
C GLU A 496 9.96 -1.69 46.53
N ALA A 497 10.86 -2.56 47.00
CA ALA A 497 11.42 -3.64 46.18
C ALA A 497 10.36 -4.65 45.71
N ALA A 498 9.38 -5.00 46.56
CA ALA A 498 8.31 -5.92 46.17
C ALA A 498 7.36 -5.32 45.12
N GLU A 499 7.09 -4.02 45.20
CA GLU A 499 6.31 -3.31 44.18
C GLU A 499 7.03 -3.28 42.83
N VAL A 500 8.35 -3.04 42.82
CA VAL A 500 9.19 -3.09 41.60
C VAL A 500 9.16 -4.48 40.98
N VAL A 501 9.33 -5.55 41.78
CA VAL A 501 9.27 -6.94 41.29
C VAL A 501 7.90 -7.28 40.72
N ALA A 502 6.82 -6.99 41.46
CA ALA A 502 5.46 -7.27 41.02
C ALA A 502 5.07 -6.50 39.73
N ALA A 503 5.47 -5.23 39.63
CA ALA A 503 5.21 -4.40 38.45
C ALA A 503 5.94 -4.90 37.19
N ALA A 504 7.13 -5.50 37.36
CA ALA A 504 7.88 -6.11 36.28
C ALA A 504 7.32 -7.47 35.85
N GLU A 505 6.95 -8.33 36.80
CA GLU A 505 6.37 -9.66 36.52
C GLU A 505 4.99 -9.56 35.86
N ALA A 506 4.14 -8.63 36.29
CA ALA A 506 2.81 -8.42 35.70
C ALA A 506 2.87 -8.08 34.19
N ARG A 507 3.96 -7.46 33.73
CA ARG A 507 4.19 -7.14 32.31
C ARG A 507 5.07 -8.16 31.59
N SER A 508 5.45 -9.25 32.27
CA SER A 508 6.38 -10.27 31.77
C SER A 508 7.73 -9.71 31.31
N TRP A 509 8.15 -8.58 31.88
CA TRP A 509 9.41 -7.91 31.50
C TRP A 509 10.66 -8.78 31.68
N PRO A 510 10.82 -9.58 32.75
CA PRO A 510 11.98 -10.46 32.90
C PRO A 510 12.10 -11.49 31.76
N ALA A 511 11.00 -12.16 31.41
CA ALA A 511 10.98 -13.15 30.32
C ALA A 511 11.25 -12.52 28.94
N LEU A 512 10.71 -11.32 28.69
CA LEU A 512 10.99 -10.55 27.48
C LEU A 512 12.45 -10.07 27.42
N HIS A 513 13.03 -9.66 28.55
CA HIS A 513 14.43 -9.26 28.66
C HIS A 513 15.35 -10.45 28.35
N ASP A 514 15.09 -11.62 28.92
CA ASP A 514 15.84 -12.85 28.62
C ASP A 514 15.74 -13.26 27.15
N ALA A 515 14.56 -13.11 26.54
CA ALA A 515 14.38 -13.33 25.10
C ALA A 515 15.21 -12.35 24.26
N ALA A 516 15.24 -11.06 24.63
CA ALA A 516 16.06 -10.06 23.97
C ALA A 516 17.56 -10.36 24.11
N GLU A 517 18.03 -10.75 25.30
CA GLU A 517 19.43 -11.11 25.56
C GLU A 517 19.87 -12.34 24.75
N ARG A 518 18.98 -13.33 24.56
CA ARG A 518 19.27 -14.48 23.69
C ARG A 518 19.35 -14.11 22.20
N LEU A 519 18.53 -13.16 21.76
CA LEU A 519 18.50 -12.71 20.35
C LEU A 519 19.65 -11.75 20.00
N ARG A 520 20.11 -10.92 20.95
CA ARG A 520 21.14 -9.88 20.73
C ARG A 520 22.44 -10.39 20.08
N PRO A 521 23.09 -11.48 20.54
CA PRO A 521 24.30 -12.01 19.92
C PRO A 521 24.07 -12.44 18.46
N GLY A 522 22.93 -13.09 18.19
CA GLY A 522 22.54 -13.53 16.85
C GLY A 522 22.32 -12.36 15.90
N VAL A 523 21.55 -11.35 16.33
CA VAL A 523 21.31 -10.12 15.54
C VAL A 523 22.61 -9.34 15.31
N ALA A 524 23.51 -9.28 16.29
CA ALA A 524 24.81 -8.62 16.13
C ALA A 524 25.73 -9.35 15.13
N ALA A 525 25.74 -10.68 15.16
CA ALA A 525 26.47 -11.49 14.18
C ALA A 525 25.87 -11.35 12.77
N ASP A 526 24.54 -11.35 12.67
CA ASP A 526 23.80 -11.14 11.44
C ASP A 526 24.05 -9.74 10.85
N GLY A 527 24.12 -8.71 11.69
CA GLY A 527 24.47 -7.34 11.28
C GLY A 527 25.85 -7.24 10.63
N ARG A 528 26.83 -8.06 11.07
CA ARG A 528 28.16 -8.14 10.44
C ARG A 528 28.16 -8.94 9.13
N ARG A 529 27.34 -9.99 9.03
CA ARG A 529 27.26 -10.87 7.84
C ARG A 529 26.41 -10.31 6.71
N ARG A 530 25.36 -9.56 7.06
CA ARG A 530 24.35 -9.05 6.12
C ARG A 530 24.94 -8.30 4.92
N PRO A 531 25.87 -7.33 5.07
CA PRO A 531 26.46 -6.66 3.90
C PRO A 531 27.20 -7.61 2.95
N GLY A 532 27.83 -8.65 3.49
CA GLY A 532 28.50 -9.70 2.70
C GLY A 532 27.51 -10.54 1.90
N LEU A 533 26.39 -10.93 2.52
CA LEU A 533 25.31 -11.68 1.87
C LEU A 533 24.59 -10.83 0.81
N GLU A 534 24.34 -9.55 1.06
CA GLU A 534 23.76 -8.62 0.08
C GLU A 534 24.68 -8.49 -1.15
N LYS A 535 26.01 -8.37 -0.94
CA LYS A 535 27.00 -8.36 -2.03
C LYS A 535 27.03 -9.67 -2.80
N GLN A 536 26.99 -10.82 -2.11
CA GLN A 536 26.92 -12.14 -2.76
C GLN A 536 25.64 -12.30 -3.57
N PHE A 537 24.50 -11.84 -3.05
CA PHE A 537 23.23 -11.84 -3.78
C PHE A 537 23.33 -11.00 -5.06
N GLN A 538 23.91 -9.80 -4.98
CA GLN A 538 24.14 -8.95 -6.16
C GLN A 538 25.06 -9.62 -7.19
N GLN A 539 26.13 -10.29 -6.75
CA GLN A 539 27.03 -11.03 -7.64
C GLN A 539 26.33 -12.20 -8.33
N VAL A 540 25.57 -13.00 -7.58
CA VAL A 540 24.78 -14.12 -8.14
C VAL A 540 23.69 -13.60 -9.08
N GLN A 541 23.09 -12.44 -8.79
CA GLN A 541 22.12 -11.79 -9.66
C GLN A 541 22.75 -11.35 -10.99
N GLN A 542 23.93 -10.72 -10.96
CA GLN A 542 24.67 -10.35 -12.18
C GLN A 542 25.12 -11.58 -12.97
N GLU A 543 25.56 -12.63 -12.28
CA GLU A 543 25.89 -13.93 -12.87
C GLU A 543 24.66 -14.53 -13.56
N PHE A 544 23.51 -14.55 -12.89
CA PHE A 544 22.23 -15.03 -13.42
C PHE A 544 21.83 -14.28 -14.70
N GLU A 545 21.91 -12.95 -14.72
CA GLU A 545 21.57 -12.15 -15.91
C GLU A 545 22.51 -12.44 -17.08
N ARG A 546 23.81 -12.60 -16.82
CA ARG A 546 24.80 -12.96 -17.85
C ARG A 546 24.54 -14.35 -18.40
N LEU A 547 24.37 -15.35 -17.52
CA LEU A 547 24.10 -16.73 -17.91
C LEU A 547 22.75 -16.85 -18.63
N SER A 548 21.74 -16.09 -18.23
CA SER A 548 20.44 -16.01 -18.90
C SER A 548 20.57 -15.52 -20.33
N ARG A 549 21.28 -14.42 -20.57
CA ARG A 549 21.53 -13.92 -21.94
C ARG A 549 22.30 -14.93 -22.81
N ASN A 550 23.31 -15.58 -22.24
CA ASN A 550 24.08 -16.60 -22.96
C ASN A 550 23.21 -17.83 -23.30
N ALA A 551 22.46 -18.33 -22.31
CA ALA A 551 21.54 -19.45 -22.48
C ALA A 551 20.47 -19.15 -23.53
N GLN A 552 19.87 -17.96 -23.51
CA GLN A 552 18.91 -17.53 -24.54
C GLN A 552 19.54 -17.61 -25.94
N GLY A 553 20.74 -17.03 -26.10
CA GLY A 553 21.45 -17.05 -27.38
C GLY A 553 21.78 -18.46 -27.86
N GLU A 554 22.24 -19.34 -26.98
CA GLU A 554 22.56 -20.73 -27.30
C GLU A 554 21.33 -21.55 -27.67
N ILE A 555 20.22 -21.41 -26.92
CA ILE A 555 18.95 -22.09 -27.23
C ILE A 555 18.46 -21.67 -28.62
N ILE A 556 18.44 -20.36 -28.90
CA ILE A 556 18.00 -19.83 -30.20
C ILE A 556 18.91 -20.32 -31.34
N LYS A 557 20.23 -20.36 -31.11
CA LYS A 557 21.21 -20.86 -32.09
C LYS A 557 21.09 -22.36 -32.35
N GLY A 558 20.75 -23.14 -31.32
CA GLY A 558 20.57 -24.60 -31.41
C GLY A 558 19.25 -25.04 -32.03
N ALA A 559 18.21 -24.20 -31.98
CA ALA A 559 16.88 -24.54 -32.47
C ALA A 559 16.82 -24.68 -34.01
N ARG A 560 16.06 -25.69 -34.47
CA ARG A 560 15.69 -25.92 -35.87
C ARG A 560 14.54 -25.01 -36.29
N LEU A 561 13.58 -24.72 -35.41
CA LEU A 561 12.51 -23.76 -35.63
C LEU A 561 12.62 -22.62 -34.63
N VAL A 562 12.80 -21.40 -35.14
CA VAL A 562 12.69 -20.18 -34.34
C VAL A 562 11.39 -19.49 -34.71
N ALA A 563 10.44 -19.45 -33.78
CA ALA A 563 9.14 -18.80 -33.95
C ALA A 563 9.11 -17.48 -33.17
N THR A 564 8.86 -16.35 -33.84
CA THR A 564 8.85 -15.04 -33.19
C THR A 564 8.04 -14.00 -33.96
N THR A 565 7.84 -12.79 -33.43
CA THR A 565 7.21 -11.71 -34.20
C THR A 565 8.23 -10.97 -35.06
N LEU A 566 7.80 -10.27 -36.11
CA LEU A 566 8.68 -9.40 -36.92
C LEU A 566 9.38 -8.32 -36.08
N ALA A 567 8.72 -7.85 -35.02
CA ALA A 567 9.29 -6.90 -34.07
C ALA A 567 10.41 -7.53 -33.21
N ARG A 568 10.18 -8.73 -32.68
CA ARG A 568 11.19 -9.45 -31.89
C ARG A 568 12.33 -10.00 -32.74
N PHE A 569 12.05 -10.42 -33.96
CA PHE A 569 13.04 -10.82 -34.95
C PHE A 569 14.14 -9.76 -35.16
N ARG A 570 13.77 -8.48 -35.30
CA ARG A 570 14.74 -7.39 -35.55
C ARG A 570 15.35 -6.78 -34.28
N THR A 571 14.78 -7.05 -33.11
CA THR A 571 15.27 -6.50 -31.83
C THR A 571 16.07 -7.51 -31.01
N ASN A 572 15.91 -8.80 -31.26
CA ASN A 572 16.71 -9.86 -30.63
C ASN A 572 17.91 -10.23 -31.51
N LYS A 573 19.11 -9.91 -31.04
CA LYS A 573 20.38 -10.17 -31.74
C LYS A 573 20.57 -11.64 -32.13
N ALA A 574 20.28 -12.59 -31.24
CA ALA A 574 20.48 -14.00 -31.50
C ALA A 574 19.54 -14.55 -32.58
N VAL A 575 18.30 -14.04 -32.63
CA VAL A 575 17.37 -14.38 -33.72
C VAL A 575 17.82 -13.75 -35.02
N PHE A 576 18.21 -12.47 -35.01
CA PHE A 576 18.62 -11.74 -36.21
C PHE A 576 19.90 -12.30 -36.86
N GLU A 577 20.86 -12.77 -36.07
CA GLU A 577 22.13 -13.33 -36.56
C GLU A 577 22.00 -14.73 -37.17
N GLY A 578 20.95 -15.48 -36.83
CA GLY A 578 20.82 -16.89 -37.24
C GLY A 578 20.81 -17.04 -38.77
N PRO A 579 21.58 -17.99 -39.34
CA PRO A 579 21.30 -18.46 -40.70
C PRO A 579 20.00 -19.28 -40.67
N TYR A 580 19.12 -19.04 -41.65
CA TYR A 580 17.90 -19.82 -41.86
C TYR A 580 17.86 -20.33 -43.30
N ASP A 581 17.51 -21.61 -43.47
CA ASP A 581 17.25 -22.17 -44.79
C ASP A 581 15.97 -21.56 -45.37
N VAL A 582 14.91 -21.54 -44.55
CA VAL A 582 13.57 -21.15 -44.96
C VAL A 582 13.03 -20.09 -44.01
N VAL A 583 12.46 -19.03 -44.57
CA VAL A 583 11.72 -18.00 -43.83
C VAL A 583 10.25 -18.10 -44.22
N LEU A 584 9.39 -18.38 -43.23
CA LEU A 584 7.95 -18.42 -43.37
C LEU A 584 7.38 -17.20 -42.67
N VAL A 585 6.66 -16.35 -43.40
CA VAL A 585 6.00 -15.18 -42.83
C VAL A 585 4.50 -15.41 -42.87
N ASP A 586 3.87 -15.54 -41.70
CA ASP A 586 2.41 -15.60 -41.58
C ASP A 586 1.83 -14.20 -41.34
N GLU A 587 0.60 -13.97 -41.79
CA GLU A 587 -0.05 -12.65 -41.82
C GLU A 587 0.80 -11.57 -42.55
N ALA A 588 1.48 -11.94 -43.65
CA ALA A 588 2.37 -11.06 -44.40
C ALA A 588 1.69 -9.79 -44.94
N GLY A 589 0.36 -9.83 -45.17
CA GLY A 589 -0.43 -8.65 -45.57
C GLY A 589 -0.57 -7.59 -44.46
N ALA A 590 -0.36 -7.96 -43.20
CA ALA A 590 -0.44 -7.07 -42.04
C ALA A 590 0.90 -6.39 -41.69
N ALA A 591 1.98 -6.77 -42.36
CA ALA A 591 3.31 -6.23 -42.15
C ALA A 591 3.68 -5.17 -43.19
N THR A 592 4.61 -4.29 -42.84
CA THR A 592 5.15 -3.34 -43.81
C THR A 592 6.11 -4.07 -44.77
N LEU A 593 6.16 -3.64 -46.03
CA LEU A 593 7.06 -4.23 -47.02
C LEU A 593 8.54 -4.28 -46.57
N PRO A 594 9.11 -3.27 -45.88
CA PRO A 594 10.49 -3.35 -45.42
C PRO A 594 10.71 -4.41 -44.33
N GLU A 595 9.72 -4.67 -43.48
CA GLU A 595 9.81 -5.76 -42.49
C GLU A 595 9.87 -7.13 -43.19
N ILE A 596 9.07 -7.32 -44.23
CA ILE A 596 9.09 -8.55 -45.03
C ILE A 596 10.42 -8.71 -45.76
N ILE A 597 10.93 -7.64 -46.38
CA ILE A 597 12.22 -7.66 -47.09
C ILE A 597 13.37 -7.98 -46.13
N LEU A 598 13.36 -7.42 -44.91
CA LEU A 598 14.37 -7.72 -43.90
C LEU A 598 14.32 -9.20 -43.46
N ALA A 599 13.12 -9.76 -43.27
CA ALA A 599 12.96 -11.17 -42.94
C ALA A 599 13.42 -12.07 -44.10
N ALA A 600 13.01 -11.75 -45.34
CA ALA A 600 13.41 -12.46 -46.55
C ALA A 600 14.93 -12.50 -46.75
N ALA A 601 15.64 -11.47 -46.29
CA ALA A 601 17.10 -11.38 -46.38
C ALA A 601 17.84 -12.43 -45.53
N LYS A 602 17.14 -13.13 -44.63
CA LYS A 602 17.71 -14.17 -43.77
C LYS A 602 17.56 -15.59 -44.30
N ALA A 603 16.76 -15.78 -45.35
CA ALA A 603 16.60 -17.08 -46.01
C ALA A 603 17.73 -17.32 -47.02
N SER A 604 18.31 -18.52 -46.99
CA SER A 604 19.27 -18.97 -48.02
C SER A 604 18.60 -19.76 -49.15
N ARG A 605 17.44 -20.37 -48.92
CA ARG A 605 16.77 -21.27 -49.88
C ARG A 605 15.40 -20.78 -50.32
N ALA A 606 14.50 -20.49 -49.38
CA ALA A 606 13.12 -20.18 -49.69
C ALA A 606 12.50 -19.15 -48.73
N VAL A 607 11.65 -18.30 -49.28
CA VAL A 607 10.80 -17.37 -48.54
C VAL A 607 9.35 -17.62 -48.96
N VAL A 608 8.49 -17.94 -48.00
CA VAL A 608 7.05 -18.08 -48.28
C VAL A 608 6.28 -17.08 -47.44
N LEU A 609 5.50 -16.25 -48.11
CA LEU A 609 4.71 -15.19 -47.50
C LEU A 609 3.24 -15.60 -47.54
N LEU A 610 2.70 -15.93 -46.40
CA LEU A 610 1.31 -16.33 -46.22
C LEU A 610 0.54 -15.16 -45.64
N GLY A 611 -0.64 -14.89 -46.16
CA GLY A 611 -1.47 -13.82 -45.62
C GLY A 611 -2.73 -13.59 -46.41
N ASP A 612 -3.40 -12.49 -46.08
CA ASP A 612 -4.62 -12.05 -46.75
C ASP A 612 -4.62 -10.53 -46.93
N PHE A 613 -4.38 -10.06 -48.15
CA PHE A 613 -4.40 -8.63 -48.50
C PHE A 613 -5.81 -8.03 -48.52
N MET A 614 -6.86 -8.85 -48.35
CA MET A 614 -8.24 -8.39 -48.16
C MET A 614 -8.59 -8.17 -46.68
N GLN A 615 -7.67 -8.44 -45.75
CA GLN A 615 -7.77 -8.08 -44.34
C GLN A 615 -7.00 -6.79 -44.03
N LEU A 616 -6.88 -6.45 -42.75
CA LEU A 616 -6.20 -5.23 -42.29
C LEU A 616 -4.70 -5.28 -42.62
N GLY A 617 -4.20 -4.17 -43.15
CA GLY A 617 -2.78 -3.97 -43.42
C GLY A 617 -2.02 -3.36 -42.24
N ALA A 618 -0.75 -3.03 -42.46
CA ALA A 618 0.10 -2.43 -41.45
C ALA A 618 -0.43 -1.08 -40.91
N VAL A 619 -0.23 -0.85 -39.61
CA VAL A 619 -0.58 0.41 -38.96
C VAL A 619 0.50 1.45 -39.24
N ILE A 620 0.19 2.43 -40.08
CA ILE A 620 1.09 3.51 -40.49
C ILE A 620 0.54 4.85 -39.97
N PRO A 621 1.38 5.73 -39.40
CA PRO A 621 0.94 7.05 -38.94
C PRO A 621 0.30 7.90 -40.06
N PRO A 622 -0.76 8.67 -39.78
CA PRO A 622 -1.41 9.53 -40.78
C PRO A 622 -0.43 10.48 -41.49
N ALA A 623 0.52 11.06 -40.77
CA ALA A 623 1.53 11.94 -41.34
C ALA A 623 2.40 11.26 -42.42
N VAL A 624 2.65 9.96 -42.28
CA VAL A 624 3.38 9.16 -43.29
C VAL A 624 2.45 8.75 -44.43
N LYS A 625 1.20 8.37 -44.11
CA LYS A 625 0.17 8.03 -45.11
C LYS A 625 -0.12 9.17 -46.09
N ASP A 626 -0.14 10.40 -45.58
CA ASP A 626 -0.43 11.61 -46.35
C ASP A 626 0.82 12.18 -47.07
N SER A 627 1.98 11.53 -46.92
CA SER A 627 3.23 11.99 -47.54
C SER A 627 3.17 11.96 -49.07
N GLY A 628 3.63 13.05 -49.69
CA GLY A 628 3.75 13.16 -51.15
C GLY A 628 4.90 12.38 -51.75
N ARG A 629 5.89 11.97 -50.94
CA ARG A 629 7.16 11.38 -51.39
C ARG A 629 6.96 10.04 -52.10
N GLN A 630 7.71 9.85 -53.19
CA GLN A 630 7.56 8.66 -54.04
C GLN A 630 8.10 7.39 -53.39
N ASP A 631 9.19 7.48 -52.63
CA ASP A 631 9.76 6.37 -51.87
C ASP A 631 8.81 5.86 -50.77
N VAL A 632 8.15 6.77 -50.03
CA VAL A 632 7.11 6.40 -49.05
C VAL A 632 5.94 5.68 -49.72
N LYS A 633 5.43 6.24 -50.83
CA LYS A 633 4.33 5.63 -51.61
C LYS A 633 4.68 4.27 -52.19
N ARG A 634 5.95 4.03 -52.49
CA ARG A 634 6.45 2.77 -53.04
C ARG A 634 6.74 1.73 -51.96
N TRP A 635 7.34 2.12 -50.84
CA TRP A 635 7.91 1.17 -49.88
C TRP A 635 7.14 1.04 -48.57
N LEU A 636 6.37 2.05 -48.14
CA LEU A 636 5.67 2.00 -46.85
C LEU A 636 4.16 1.76 -47.01
N LEU A 637 3.53 2.37 -48.01
CA LEU A 637 2.08 2.30 -48.18
C LEU A 637 1.53 0.98 -48.75
N PRO A 638 2.19 0.29 -49.71
CA PRO A 638 1.71 -0.99 -50.20
C PRO A 638 2.10 -2.13 -49.26
N ASP A 639 1.20 -3.09 -49.10
CA ASP A 639 1.54 -4.41 -48.57
C ASP A 639 2.33 -5.22 -49.63
N VAL A 640 2.87 -6.36 -49.21
CA VAL A 640 3.72 -7.18 -50.09
C VAL A 640 2.98 -7.76 -51.31
N PHE A 641 1.67 -8.02 -51.19
CA PHE A 641 0.87 -8.51 -52.32
C PHE A 641 0.72 -7.41 -53.36
N ARG A 642 0.36 -6.20 -52.93
CA ARG A 642 0.24 -5.04 -53.82
C ARG A 642 1.56 -4.69 -54.48
N HIS A 643 2.68 -4.80 -53.77
CA HIS A 643 4.03 -4.61 -54.35
C HIS A 643 4.33 -5.63 -55.46
N CYS A 644 3.84 -6.85 -55.34
CA CYS A 644 3.95 -7.90 -56.37
C CYS A 644 2.84 -7.84 -57.44
N GLY A 645 2.10 -6.71 -57.53
CA GLY A 645 1.06 -6.52 -58.54
C GLY A 645 -0.26 -7.23 -58.26
N ILE A 646 -0.50 -7.69 -57.03
CA ILE A 646 -1.74 -8.34 -56.61
C ILE A 646 -2.59 -7.32 -55.83
N VAL A 647 -3.66 -6.83 -56.44
CA VAL A 647 -4.53 -5.80 -55.85
C VAL A 647 -5.95 -6.32 -55.61
N GLU A 648 -6.40 -7.24 -56.45
CA GLU A 648 -7.73 -7.85 -56.37
C GLU A 648 -7.65 -9.39 -56.35
N PRO A 649 -8.70 -10.08 -55.87
CA PRO A 649 -8.76 -11.55 -55.87
C PRO A 649 -8.36 -12.22 -57.19
N ALA A 650 -8.80 -11.66 -58.32
CA ALA A 650 -8.51 -12.19 -59.65
C ALA A 650 -7.02 -12.10 -60.04
N ASP A 651 -6.28 -11.13 -59.48
CA ASP A 651 -4.85 -11.02 -59.72
C ASP A 651 -4.09 -12.14 -59.03
N ALA A 652 -4.45 -12.42 -57.77
CA ALA A 652 -3.86 -13.50 -56.99
C ALA A 652 -4.07 -14.87 -57.65
N GLN A 653 -5.26 -15.14 -58.20
CA GLN A 653 -5.55 -16.40 -58.90
C GLN A 653 -4.79 -16.55 -60.22
N ARG A 654 -4.44 -15.44 -60.89
CA ARG A 654 -3.70 -15.45 -62.17
C ARG A 654 -2.19 -15.42 -61.97
N HIS A 655 -1.71 -15.02 -60.80
CA HIS A 655 -0.30 -14.80 -60.57
C HIS A 655 0.44 -16.15 -60.37
N PRO A 656 1.43 -16.50 -61.21
CA PRO A 656 2.04 -17.84 -61.22
C PRO A 656 2.82 -18.18 -59.94
N ALA A 657 3.30 -17.17 -59.21
CA ALA A 657 3.98 -17.35 -57.91
C ALA A 657 3.06 -17.10 -56.69
N CYS A 658 1.73 -17.08 -56.88
CA CYS A 658 0.76 -16.90 -55.79
C CYS A 658 -0.22 -18.07 -55.75
N VAL A 659 -0.11 -18.92 -54.72
CA VAL A 659 -1.07 -20.00 -54.49
C VAL A 659 -2.28 -19.43 -53.76
N SER A 660 -3.48 -19.61 -54.33
CA SER A 660 -4.74 -19.11 -53.75
C SER A 660 -5.53 -20.25 -53.11
N LEU A 661 -5.71 -20.21 -51.78
CA LEU A 661 -6.55 -21.18 -51.07
C LEU A 661 -8.02 -20.76 -51.16
N VAL A 662 -8.90 -21.65 -51.62
CA VAL A 662 -10.31 -21.33 -51.96
C VAL A 662 -11.35 -21.94 -51.02
N GLU A 663 -11.07 -23.12 -50.45
CA GLU A 663 -12.02 -23.85 -49.61
C GLU A 663 -11.85 -23.46 -48.14
N GLN A 664 -12.94 -23.03 -47.48
CA GLN A 664 -12.96 -22.59 -46.07
C GLN A 664 -13.78 -23.54 -45.18
N HIS A 665 -13.32 -23.66 -43.93
CA HIS A 665 -13.88 -24.57 -42.92
C HIS A 665 -14.34 -23.88 -41.63
N ARG A 666 -14.40 -22.54 -41.60
CA ARG A 666 -14.60 -21.76 -40.37
C ARG A 666 -16.06 -21.38 -40.12
N PHE A 667 -16.67 -20.69 -41.08
CA PHE A 667 -17.99 -20.08 -40.92
C PHE A 667 -18.98 -20.64 -41.96
N GLY A 668 -20.26 -20.47 -41.67
CA GLY A 668 -21.35 -21.01 -42.47
C GLY A 668 -21.61 -20.26 -43.79
N PRO A 669 -22.67 -20.66 -44.50
CA PRO A 669 -22.97 -20.15 -45.83
C PRO A 669 -23.34 -18.66 -45.86
N ALA A 670 -23.97 -18.12 -44.81
CA ALA A 670 -24.43 -16.74 -44.80
C ALA A 670 -23.26 -15.75 -44.64
N VAL A 671 -22.34 -16.01 -43.70
CA VAL A 671 -21.11 -15.20 -43.55
C VAL A 671 -20.26 -15.34 -44.80
N MET A 672 -20.15 -16.54 -45.37
CA MET A 672 -19.40 -16.76 -46.62
C MET A 672 -19.96 -15.93 -47.78
N ARG A 673 -21.28 -15.94 -48.01
CA ARG A 673 -21.91 -15.09 -49.05
C ARG A 673 -21.62 -13.61 -48.81
N PHE A 674 -21.72 -13.16 -47.56
CA PHE A 674 -21.43 -11.78 -47.19
C PHE A 674 -20.01 -11.36 -47.54
N VAL A 675 -19.01 -12.13 -47.08
CA VAL A 675 -17.60 -11.76 -47.28
C VAL A 675 -17.13 -11.98 -48.71
N ASN A 676 -17.72 -12.93 -49.44
CA ASN A 676 -17.51 -13.06 -50.88
C ASN A 676 -17.97 -11.82 -51.64
N ALA A 677 -19.15 -11.29 -51.31
CA ALA A 677 -19.66 -10.08 -51.94
C ALA A 677 -18.84 -8.83 -51.56
N LEU A 678 -18.37 -8.78 -50.31
CA LEU A 678 -17.61 -7.65 -49.77
C LEU A 678 -16.14 -7.60 -50.21
N ALA A 679 -15.46 -8.75 -50.25
CA ALA A 679 -14.00 -8.80 -50.29
C ALA A 679 -13.42 -9.85 -51.26
N TYR A 680 -13.99 -11.05 -51.36
CA TYR A 680 -13.31 -12.17 -52.08
C TYR A 680 -13.84 -12.44 -53.50
N GLY A 681 -14.81 -11.66 -53.98
CA GLY A 681 -15.30 -11.75 -55.37
C GLY A 681 -15.95 -13.09 -55.72
N GLY A 682 -16.56 -13.78 -54.74
CA GLY A 682 -17.19 -15.10 -54.95
C GLY A 682 -16.22 -16.29 -54.92
N MET A 683 -14.93 -16.07 -54.67
CA MET A 683 -13.91 -17.12 -54.72
C MET A 683 -14.02 -18.14 -53.59
N LEU A 684 -14.46 -17.75 -52.38
CA LEU A 684 -14.52 -18.67 -51.24
C LEU A 684 -15.62 -19.71 -51.40
N GLN A 685 -15.26 -20.96 -51.14
CA GLN A 685 -16.16 -22.13 -51.16
C GLN A 685 -16.21 -22.79 -49.78
N GLY A 686 -17.39 -23.23 -49.35
CA GLY A 686 -17.55 -23.88 -48.05
C GLY A 686 -17.27 -25.38 -48.14
N SER A 687 -16.56 -25.93 -47.18
CA SER A 687 -16.44 -27.38 -47.03
C SER A 687 -17.77 -28.05 -46.70
N SER A 688 -17.87 -29.37 -46.92
CA SER A 688 -19.09 -30.16 -46.66
C SER A 688 -19.62 -29.99 -45.23
N ARG A 689 -18.74 -29.83 -44.25
CA ARG A 689 -19.11 -29.61 -42.84
C ARG A 689 -19.79 -28.27 -42.59
N VAL A 690 -19.31 -27.19 -43.20
CA VAL A 690 -19.88 -25.84 -43.00
C VAL A 690 -21.11 -25.59 -43.87
N LEU A 691 -21.28 -26.35 -44.95
CA LEU A 691 -22.45 -26.30 -45.81
C LEU A 691 -23.65 -27.11 -45.26
N ALA A 692 -23.48 -27.82 -44.14
CA ALA A 692 -24.57 -28.56 -43.52
C ALA A 692 -25.74 -27.61 -43.16
N PRO A 693 -26.99 -27.96 -43.52
CA PRO A 693 -28.13 -27.09 -43.28
C PRO A 693 -28.37 -26.91 -41.78
N ARG A 694 -28.49 -25.64 -41.36
CA ARG A 694 -28.84 -25.28 -39.98
C ARG A 694 -30.35 -25.42 -39.73
N PRO A 695 -30.77 -25.69 -38.49
CA PRO A 695 -32.18 -25.65 -38.11
C PRO A 695 -32.82 -24.30 -38.50
N PRO A 696 -34.08 -24.27 -38.99
CA PRO A 696 -34.74 -23.02 -39.42
C PRO A 696 -34.80 -21.92 -38.35
N GLY A 697 -34.72 -22.27 -37.07
CA GLY A 697 -34.72 -21.34 -35.93
C GLY A 697 -33.34 -20.81 -35.52
N ASP A 698 -32.24 -21.27 -36.13
CA ASP A 698 -30.87 -20.93 -35.74
C ASP A 698 -30.17 -20.04 -36.80
N PRO A 699 -30.26 -18.70 -36.69
CA PRO A 699 -29.63 -17.79 -37.63
C PRO A 699 -28.10 -17.74 -37.45
N GLU A 700 -27.39 -17.69 -38.58
CA GLU A 700 -25.95 -17.48 -38.63
C GLU A 700 -25.56 -16.02 -38.45
N ILE A 701 -26.28 -15.11 -39.13
CA ILE A 701 -26.11 -13.66 -38.99
C ILE A 701 -27.36 -13.09 -38.31
N VAL A 702 -27.16 -12.36 -37.23
CA VAL A 702 -28.21 -11.63 -36.53
C VAL A 702 -27.93 -10.13 -36.64
N LEU A 703 -28.81 -9.42 -37.35
CA LEU A 703 -28.78 -7.97 -37.45
C LEU A 703 -29.56 -7.38 -36.27
N VAL A 704 -28.86 -6.74 -35.35
CA VAL A 704 -29.46 -6.13 -34.16
C VAL A 704 -29.80 -4.67 -34.49
N ASP A 705 -31.08 -4.45 -34.76
CA ASP A 705 -31.65 -3.16 -35.13
C ASP A 705 -31.75 -2.25 -33.90
N THR A 706 -30.96 -1.19 -33.90
CA THR A 706 -30.96 -0.17 -32.83
C THR A 706 -32.00 0.94 -33.02
N ASP A 707 -32.80 0.89 -34.10
CA ASP A 707 -33.83 1.90 -34.35
C ASP A 707 -34.93 1.84 -33.28
N GLY A 708 -35.39 3.01 -32.84
CA GLY A 708 -36.33 3.14 -31.73
C GLY A 708 -35.70 3.15 -30.33
N LEU A 709 -34.37 3.01 -30.21
CA LEU A 709 -33.67 3.19 -28.93
C LEU A 709 -33.34 4.65 -28.58
N HIS A 710 -33.75 5.59 -29.44
CA HIS A 710 -33.61 7.04 -29.24
C HIS A 710 -32.20 7.45 -28.80
N GLU A 711 -32.03 8.04 -27.61
CA GLU A 711 -30.73 8.57 -27.15
C GLU A 711 -29.67 7.50 -26.93
N LEU A 712 -30.07 6.26 -26.65
CA LEU A 712 -29.13 5.16 -26.45
C LEU A 712 -28.36 4.84 -27.74
N ALA A 713 -29.03 4.96 -28.88
CA ALA A 713 -28.46 4.73 -30.19
C ALA A 713 -27.94 6.02 -30.85
N LEU A 714 -27.77 7.12 -30.10
CA LEU A 714 -27.16 8.33 -30.62
C LEU A 714 -25.63 8.28 -30.47
N VAL A 715 -24.91 8.49 -31.58
CA VAL A 715 -23.45 8.48 -31.56
C VAL A 715 -22.89 9.77 -30.98
N HIS A 716 -22.21 9.65 -29.84
CA HIS A 716 -21.46 10.71 -29.19
C HIS A 716 -20.09 10.88 -29.86
N LEU A 717 -19.95 11.97 -30.62
CA LEU A 717 -18.75 12.27 -31.39
C LEU A 717 -17.64 12.88 -30.53
N THR A 718 -16.49 12.21 -30.51
CA THR A 718 -15.32 12.59 -29.71
C THR A 718 -14.17 13.12 -30.56
N GLY A 719 -14.27 12.95 -31.88
CA GLY A 719 -13.36 13.49 -32.89
C GLY A 719 -14.03 13.59 -34.25
N ALA A 720 -13.30 14.05 -35.28
CA ALA A 720 -13.84 14.25 -36.63
C ALA A 720 -14.29 12.94 -37.31
N SER A 721 -13.80 11.79 -36.87
CA SER A 721 -14.11 10.45 -37.41
C SER A 721 -14.26 9.39 -36.31
N SER A 722 -14.31 9.79 -35.04
CA SER A 722 -14.44 8.88 -33.87
C SER A 722 -15.67 9.21 -33.05
N GLY A 723 -16.29 8.18 -32.50
CA GLY A 723 -17.43 8.29 -31.60
C GLY A 723 -17.71 6.98 -30.88
N TRP A 724 -18.71 7.03 -30.01
CA TRP A 724 -19.20 5.89 -29.25
C TRP A 724 -20.70 6.09 -28.97
N TRP A 725 -21.42 5.05 -28.58
CA TRP A 725 -22.85 5.10 -28.24
C TRP A 725 -23.17 4.19 -27.06
N ALA A 726 -24.26 4.47 -26.34
CA ALA A 726 -24.61 3.72 -25.12
C ALA A 726 -25.32 2.39 -25.41
N ALA A 727 -25.95 2.23 -26.57
CA ALA A 727 -26.61 0.99 -26.98
C ALA A 727 -25.62 -0.16 -27.16
N GLY A 728 -24.42 0.12 -27.69
CA GLY A 728 -23.40 -0.88 -27.96
C GLY A 728 -22.95 -1.69 -26.74
N PRO A 729 -22.47 -1.08 -25.64
CA PRO A 729 -22.03 -1.79 -24.44
C PRO A 729 -23.15 -2.61 -23.80
N LEU A 730 -24.36 -2.05 -23.79
CA LEU A 730 -25.58 -2.68 -23.27
C LEU A 730 -25.92 -3.98 -24.00
N ILE A 731 -26.07 -3.89 -25.33
CA ILE A 731 -26.42 -5.03 -26.17
C ILE A 731 -25.28 -6.05 -26.15
N SER A 732 -24.03 -5.60 -26.24
CA SER A 732 -22.86 -6.50 -26.25
C SER A 732 -22.77 -7.31 -24.95
N ARG A 733 -22.96 -6.67 -23.78
CA ARG A 733 -22.97 -7.36 -22.48
C ARG A 733 -24.00 -8.49 -22.44
N ALA A 734 -25.22 -8.23 -22.91
CA ALA A 734 -26.27 -9.22 -22.84
C ALA A 734 -26.15 -10.35 -23.87
N LEU A 735 -25.48 -10.09 -24.99
CA LEU A 735 -25.11 -11.14 -25.93
C LEU A 735 -24.01 -12.05 -25.35
N VAL A 736 -23.02 -11.49 -24.66
CA VAL A 736 -21.94 -12.25 -24.00
C VAL A 736 -22.51 -13.22 -22.96
N GLU A 737 -23.14 -12.68 -21.92
CA GLU A 737 -24.52 -13.04 -21.58
C GLU A 737 -25.04 -14.44 -21.93
N LEU A 738 -25.95 -14.38 -22.90
CA LEU A 738 -26.66 -15.49 -23.50
C LEU A 738 -25.73 -16.63 -23.92
N HIS A 739 -24.59 -16.28 -24.54
CA HIS A 739 -23.67 -17.29 -25.06
C HIS A 739 -22.87 -17.96 -23.96
N ARG A 740 -22.54 -17.24 -22.89
CA ARG A 740 -21.89 -17.81 -21.71
C ARG A 740 -22.78 -18.85 -21.03
N GLU A 741 -24.09 -18.61 -20.90
CA GLU A 741 -25.04 -19.61 -20.39
C GLU A 741 -25.06 -20.88 -21.25
N GLY A 742 -24.82 -20.73 -22.56
CA GLY A 742 -24.63 -21.83 -23.50
C GLY A 742 -23.21 -22.42 -23.58
N GLY A 743 -22.24 -21.92 -22.80
CA GLY A 743 -20.84 -22.35 -22.84
C GLY A 743 -20.05 -21.89 -24.07
N GLU A 744 -20.54 -20.91 -24.82
CA GLU A 744 -19.89 -20.35 -26.00
C GLU A 744 -19.07 -19.09 -25.66
N GLU A 745 -17.81 -19.05 -26.09
CA GLU A 745 -16.99 -17.85 -25.99
C GLU A 745 -17.41 -16.78 -27.01
N THR A 746 -17.37 -15.51 -26.58
CA THR A 746 -17.77 -14.37 -27.40
C THR A 746 -16.63 -13.37 -27.58
N GLY A 747 -16.44 -12.91 -28.82
CA GLY A 747 -15.55 -11.81 -29.17
C GLY A 747 -16.32 -10.57 -29.62
N ILE A 748 -16.06 -9.41 -29.03
CA ILE A 748 -16.68 -8.13 -29.38
C ILE A 748 -15.69 -7.26 -30.17
N VAL A 749 -16.06 -6.97 -31.42
CA VAL A 749 -15.27 -6.15 -32.33
C VAL A 749 -15.98 -4.82 -32.55
N THR A 750 -15.23 -3.72 -32.50
CA THR A 750 -15.75 -2.39 -32.85
C THR A 750 -14.68 -1.54 -33.52
N PRO A 751 -15.00 -0.66 -34.50
CA PRO A 751 -13.98 0.14 -35.18
C PRO A 751 -13.36 1.22 -34.28
N TYR A 752 -13.97 1.55 -33.14
CA TYR A 752 -13.58 2.68 -32.31
C TYR A 752 -13.06 2.23 -30.94
N ARG A 753 -11.82 2.62 -30.60
CA ARG A 753 -11.22 2.27 -29.30
C ARG A 753 -12.07 2.72 -28.11
N MET A 754 -12.68 3.89 -28.17
CA MET A 754 -13.51 4.37 -27.06
C MET A 754 -14.79 3.55 -26.86
N GLN A 755 -15.35 3.02 -27.94
CA GLN A 755 -16.47 2.08 -27.88
C GLN A 755 -16.03 0.75 -27.24
N ALA A 756 -14.84 0.26 -27.61
CA ALA A 756 -14.26 -0.94 -27.00
C ALA A 756 -14.04 -0.74 -25.49
N ASP A 757 -13.45 0.41 -25.10
CA ASP A 757 -13.23 0.76 -23.70
C ASP A 757 -14.55 0.85 -22.92
N ALA A 758 -15.58 1.51 -23.47
CA ALA A 758 -16.89 1.60 -22.84
C ALA A 758 -17.54 0.22 -22.63
N THR A 759 -17.39 -0.68 -23.60
CA THR A 759 -17.90 -2.05 -23.52
C THR A 759 -17.13 -2.89 -22.49
N LEU A 760 -15.81 -2.73 -22.41
CA LEU A 760 -15.00 -3.36 -21.36
C LEU A 760 -15.44 -2.93 -19.96
N GLU A 761 -15.64 -1.62 -19.73
CA GLU A 761 -16.10 -1.15 -18.41
C GLU A 761 -17.52 -1.66 -18.09
N ALA A 762 -18.40 -1.77 -19.08
CA ALA A 762 -19.74 -2.34 -18.88
C ALA A 762 -19.73 -3.83 -18.54
N LEU A 763 -18.81 -4.61 -19.13
CA LEU A 763 -18.60 -6.02 -18.79
C LEU A 763 -18.02 -6.17 -17.39
N ARG A 764 -17.02 -5.37 -17.02
CA ARG A 764 -16.34 -5.43 -15.69
C ARG A 764 -17.29 -5.38 -14.50
N ASP A 765 -18.39 -4.64 -14.62
CA ASP A 765 -19.39 -4.55 -13.56
C ASP A 765 -20.08 -5.91 -13.27
N VAL A 766 -19.93 -6.92 -14.14
CA VAL A 766 -20.48 -8.27 -13.99
C VAL A 766 -19.46 -9.41 -14.12
N GLU A 767 -18.18 -9.12 -14.33
CA GLU A 767 -17.16 -10.18 -14.43
C GLU A 767 -16.91 -10.81 -13.04
N PRO A 768 -16.91 -12.15 -12.92
CA PRO A 768 -16.45 -12.80 -11.70
C PRO A 768 -14.96 -12.54 -11.48
N GLU A 769 -14.53 -12.41 -10.22
CA GLU A 769 -13.16 -11.99 -9.86
C GLU A 769 -12.08 -12.72 -10.68
N GLY A 770 -11.37 -11.97 -11.52
CA GLY A 770 -10.16 -12.40 -12.20
C GLY A 770 -10.34 -13.12 -13.55
N ARG A 771 -11.56 -13.19 -14.14
CA ARG A 771 -11.74 -13.77 -15.49
C ARG A 771 -12.57 -12.87 -16.40
N PRO A 772 -12.03 -12.42 -17.55
CA PRO A 772 -12.80 -11.63 -18.51
C PRO A 772 -13.92 -12.48 -19.11
N LEU A 773 -15.12 -11.91 -19.23
CA LEU A 773 -16.30 -12.62 -19.77
C LEU A 773 -16.26 -12.75 -21.30
N ALA A 774 -15.64 -11.77 -21.96
CA ALA A 774 -15.46 -11.73 -23.40
C ALA A 774 -14.23 -10.91 -23.75
N GLU A 775 -13.68 -11.16 -24.93
CA GLU A 775 -12.65 -10.29 -25.47
C GLU A 775 -13.26 -9.13 -26.21
N VAL A 776 -12.74 -7.92 -25.98
CA VAL A 776 -13.24 -6.69 -26.60
C VAL A 776 -12.09 -5.88 -27.15
N GLY A 777 -12.26 -5.30 -28.34
CA GLY A 777 -11.24 -4.47 -28.94
C GLY A 777 -11.55 -4.01 -30.36
N THR A 778 -10.57 -3.33 -30.94
CA THR A 778 -10.63 -3.00 -32.37
C THR A 778 -10.23 -4.20 -33.22
N ALA A 779 -10.67 -4.23 -34.48
CA ALA A 779 -10.43 -5.37 -35.36
C ALA A 779 -8.94 -5.78 -35.51
N HIS A 780 -8.00 -4.83 -35.37
CA HIS A 780 -6.56 -5.12 -35.38
C HIS A 780 -6.15 -6.09 -34.25
N ARG A 781 -6.77 -6.00 -33.07
CA ARG A 781 -6.51 -6.89 -31.92
C ARG A 781 -7.03 -8.31 -32.15
N PHE A 782 -8.03 -8.45 -33.04
CA PHE A 782 -8.68 -9.73 -33.34
C PHE A 782 -8.03 -10.47 -34.50
N GLN A 783 -7.04 -9.88 -35.16
CA GLN A 783 -6.37 -10.54 -36.27
C GLN A 783 -5.63 -11.80 -35.77
N GLY A 784 -5.85 -12.92 -36.48
CA GLY A 784 -5.38 -14.24 -36.05
C GLY A 784 -6.21 -14.92 -34.95
N ARG A 785 -7.23 -14.26 -34.40
CA ARG A 785 -8.18 -14.88 -33.44
C ARG A 785 -9.40 -15.44 -34.14
N GLU A 786 -10.15 -16.29 -33.44
CA GLU A 786 -11.43 -16.86 -33.86
C GLU A 786 -12.29 -17.07 -32.61
N PHE A 787 -13.61 -16.94 -32.76
CA PHE A 787 -14.57 -17.12 -31.68
C PHE A 787 -15.79 -17.89 -32.19
N PRO A 788 -16.42 -18.76 -31.38
CA PRO A 788 -17.75 -19.28 -31.67
C PRO A 788 -18.69 -18.15 -32.07
N VAL A 789 -18.77 -17.12 -31.22
CA VAL A 789 -19.66 -15.98 -31.42
C VAL A 789 -18.87 -14.68 -31.56
N VAL A 790 -19.25 -13.86 -32.54
CA VAL A 790 -18.72 -12.51 -32.69
C VAL A 790 -19.84 -11.49 -32.65
N VAL A 791 -19.65 -10.45 -31.84
CA VAL A 791 -20.49 -9.26 -31.82
C VAL A 791 -19.74 -8.13 -32.49
N PHE A 792 -20.24 -7.67 -33.63
CA PHE A 792 -19.69 -6.54 -34.35
C PHE A 792 -20.53 -5.28 -34.09
N ASP A 793 -20.02 -4.40 -33.23
CA ASP A 793 -20.63 -3.12 -32.93
C ASP A 793 -20.12 -2.05 -33.91
N THR A 794 -20.95 -1.67 -34.87
CA THR A 794 -20.56 -0.76 -35.95
C THR A 794 -20.57 0.70 -35.54
N VAL A 795 -21.27 1.06 -34.45
CA VAL A 795 -21.51 2.45 -34.02
C VAL A 795 -22.15 3.28 -35.16
N GLU A 796 -23.16 2.71 -35.81
CA GLU A 796 -23.90 3.36 -36.91
C GLU A 796 -25.37 3.61 -36.52
N SER A 797 -25.71 4.87 -36.29
CA SER A 797 -27.06 5.31 -35.92
C SER A 797 -27.92 5.73 -37.12
N ALA A 798 -29.24 5.69 -36.96
CA ALA A 798 -30.21 6.24 -37.92
C ALA A 798 -30.01 7.75 -38.10
N TRP A 799 -29.80 8.44 -36.97
CA TRP A 799 -29.69 9.89 -36.90
C TRP A 799 -28.24 10.36 -37.04
N GLY A 800 -28.03 11.49 -37.71
CA GLY A 800 -26.71 12.09 -37.89
C GLY A 800 -25.99 11.64 -39.16
N ARG A 801 -24.74 12.09 -39.32
CA ARG A 801 -23.92 11.76 -40.48
C ARG A 801 -23.50 10.26 -40.46
N PRO A 802 -23.33 9.62 -41.63
CA PRO A 802 -22.75 8.28 -41.70
C PRO A 802 -21.39 8.22 -41.01
N MET A 803 -21.16 7.19 -40.20
CA MET A 803 -19.84 6.94 -39.60
C MET A 803 -18.98 6.13 -40.59
N TRP A 804 -17.87 5.57 -40.12
CA TRP A 804 -16.88 4.95 -41.02
C TRP A 804 -17.40 3.66 -41.65
N MET A 805 -18.19 2.85 -40.93
CA MET A 805 -18.66 1.55 -41.41
C MET A 805 -19.74 1.70 -42.49
N ALA A 806 -20.55 2.75 -42.43
CA ALA A 806 -21.51 3.09 -43.49
C ALA A 806 -20.84 3.52 -44.80
N GLN A 807 -19.59 3.98 -44.74
CA GLN A 807 -18.78 4.37 -45.91
C GLN A 807 -17.81 3.26 -46.34
N ALA A 808 -17.77 2.12 -45.64
CA ALA A 808 -16.87 1.03 -45.94
C ALA A 808 -17.20 0.43 -47.31
N SER A 809 -16.24 0.44 -48.24
CA SER A 809 -16.43 -0.08 -49.60
C SER A 809 -15.11 -0.56 -50.19
N ALA A 810 -15.17 -1.70 -50.89
CA ALA A 810 -14.05 -2.28 -51.63
C ALA A 810 -14.11 -1.99 -53.15
N GLN A 811 -15.06 -1.17 -53.62
CA GLN A 811 -15.29 -0.89 -55.04
C GLN A 811 -14.04 -0.34 -55.76
N PRO A 812 -13.86 -0.63 -57.06
CA PRO A 812 -12.83 0.00 -57.89
C PRO A 812 -12.93 1.54 -57.81
N GLY A 813 -11.82 2.22 -57.50
CA GLY A 813 -11.78 3.68 -57.32
C GLY A 813 -12.11 4.21 -55.92
N ALA A 814 -12.56 3.36 -54.98
CA ALA A 814 -12.72 3.76 -53.59
C ALA A 814 -11.38 4.23 -52.99
N ARG A 815 -11.40 5.38 -52.27
CA ARG A 815 -10.22 5.90 -51.55
C ARG A 815 -9.78 4.90 -50.46
N GLN A 816 -8.55 5.05 -49.98
CA GLN A 816 -7.96 4.14 -48.98
C GLN A 816 -8.79 4.03 -47.70
N TRP A 817 -9.34 5.15 -47.20
CA TRP A 817 -10.13 5.16 -45.96
C TRP A 817 -11.40 4.27 -46.02
N PRO A 818 -12.29 4.39 -47.04
CA PRO A 818 -13.36 3.41 -47.29
C PRO A 818 -12.90 1.96 -47.44
N ARG A 819 -11.78 1.72 -48.14
CA ARG A 819 -11.23 0.37 -48.35
C ARG A 819 -10.76 -0.27 -47.05
N ASP A 820 -10.06 0.48 -46.20
CA ASP A 820 -9.65 0.04 -44.87
C ASP A 820 -10.87 -0.29 -43.99
N GLY A 821 -11.98 0.44 -44.16
CA GLY A 821 -13.26 0.13 -43.52
C GLY A 821 -13.84 -1.21 -43.98
N ALA A 822 -13.79 -1.53 -45.28
CA ALA A 822 -14.25 -2.82 -45.80
C ALA A 822 -13.36 -3.98 -45.32
N ARG A 823 -12.04 -3.78 -45.27
CA ARG A 823 -11.07 -4.72 -44.68
C ARG A 823 -11.38 -4.98 -43.20
N LEU A 824 -11.69 -3.94 -42.43
CA LEU A 824 -12.10 -4.05 -41.02
C LEU A 824 -13.36 -4.89 -40.87
N PHE A 825 -14.38 -4.61 -41.68
CA PHE A 825 -15.64 -5.34 -41.66
C PHE A 825 -15.44 -6.82 -42.03
N ASN A 826 -14.63 -7.09 -43.05
CA ASN A 826 -14.21 -8.44 -43.43
C ASN A 826 -13.51 -9.17 -42.27
N VAL A 827 -12.55 -8.52 -41.59
CA VAL A 827 -11.90 -9.09 -40.41
C VAL A 827 -12.94 -9.44 -39.35
N ALA A 828 -13.81 -8.49 -38.97
CA ALA A 828 -14.83 -8.68 -37.94
C ALA A 828 -15.76 -9.86 -38.26
N ALA A 829 -16.31 -9.90 -39.48
CA ALA A 829 -17.23 -10.96 -39.89
C ALA A 829 -16.58 -12.34 -39.92
N THR A 830 -15.33 -12.42 -40.41
CA THR A 830 -14.62 -13.70 -40.55
C THR A 830 -14.02 -14.24 -39.25
N ARG A 831 -14.19 -13.54 -38.12
CA ARG A 831 -13.80 -14.07 -36.80
C ARG A 831 -14.81 -15.07 -36.23
N ALA A 832 -16.06 -15.03 -36.69
CA ALA A 832 -17.12 -15.93 -36.22
C ALA A 832 -16.90 -17.35 -36.75
N GLN A 833 -17.20 -18.35 -35.91
CA GLN A 833 -17.28 -19.76 -36.32
C GLN A 833 -18.75 -20.20 -36.41
N THR A 834 -19.57 -19.85 -35.41
CA THR A 834 -20.97 -20.23 -35.35
C THR A 834 -21.88 -19.05 -35.68
N ARG A 835 -21.72 -17.90 -35.02
CA ARG A 835 -22.69 -16.78 -35.11
C ARG A 835 -22.02 -15.41 -35.18
N LEU A 836 -22.57 -14.54 -36.04
CA LEU A 836 -22.19 -13.14 -36.17
C LEU A 836 -23.37 -12.23 -35.83
N TYR A 837 -23.23 -11.41 -34.80
CA TYR A 837 -24.13 -10.29 -34.52
C TYR A 837 -23.56 -9.03 -35.15
N VAL A 838 -24.43 -8.23 -35.79
CA VAL A 838 -24.06 -6.89 -36.27
C VAL A 838 -25.02 -5.89 -35.64
N ILE A 839 -24.49 -5.03 -34.76
CA ILE A 839 -25.27 -3.99 -34.08
C ILE A 839 -25.21 -2.72 -34.92
N ALA A 840 -26.34 -2.36 -35.53
CA ALA A 840 -26.45 -1.20 -36.41
C ALA A 840 -27.91 -0.75 -36.55
N SER A 841 -28.12 0.51 -36.94
CA SER A 841 -29.43 1.00 -37.36
C SER A 841 -29.93 0.28 -38.62
N ARG A 842 -31.18 -0.20 -38.58
CA ARG A 842 -31.84 -0.78 -39.76
C ARG A 842 -32.02 0.25 -40.87
N GLU A 843 -32.47 1.46 -40.54
CA GLU A 843 -32.62 2.55 -41.51
C GLU A 843 -31.28 2.84 -42.22
N ARG A 844 -30.16 2.82 -41.49
CA ARG A 844 -28.83 2.99 -42.08
C ARG A 844 -28.45 1.87 -43.04
N ILE A 845 -28.78 0.61 -42.73
CA ILE A 845 -28.53 -0.53 -43.60
C ILE A 845 -29.42 -0.48 -44.85
N VAL A 846 -30.70 -0.17 -44.70
CA VAL A 846 -31.67 -0.14 -45.81
C VAL A 846 -31.37 1.02 -46.78
N SER A 847 -30.91 2.16 -46.27
CA SER A 847 -30.53 3.34 -47.06
C SER A 847 -29.07 3.33 -47.53
N ALA A 848 -28.32 2.25 -47.28
CA ALA A 848 -26.91 2.16 -47.65
C ALA A 848 -26.71 2.27 -49.17
N GLN A 849 -25.65 2.98 -49.57
CA GLN A 849 -25.26 3.12 -50.97
C GLN A 849 -24.73 1.81 -51.54
N ASP A 850 -25.02 1.53 -52.80
CA ASP A 850 -24.58 0.30 -53.47
C ASP A 850 -23.05 0.13 -53.42
N GLY A 851 -22.61 -1.12 -53.23
CA GLY A 851 -21.19 -1.45 -53.11
C GLY A 851 -20.54 -1.10 -51.76
N THR A 852 -21.31 -0.65 -50.77
CA THR A 852 -20.85 -0.54 -49.38
C THR A 852 -21.06 -1.84 -48.60
N ALA A 853 -20.34 -2.03 -47.50
CA ALA A 853 -20.49 -3.20 -46.63
C ALA A 853 -21.93 -3.34 -46.09
N LEU A 854 -22.57 -2.24 -45.74
CA LEU A 854 -23.98 -2.27 -45.28
C LEU A 854 -24.95 -2.62 -46.42
N ALA A 855 -24.67 -2.22 -47.67
CA ALA A 855 -25.49 -2.64 -48.81
C ALA A 855 -25.35 -4.15 -49.09
N HIS A 856 -24.17 -4.74 -48.89
CA HIS A 856 -24.01 -6.20 -48.96
C HIS A 856 -24.78 -6.93 -47.85
N LEU A 857 -24.86 -6.37 -46.63
CA LEU A 857 -25.74 -6.91 -45.59
C LEU A 857 -27.23 -6.78 -45.95
N LYS A 858 -27.64 -5.62 -46.49
CA LYS A 858 -29.00 -5.38 -46.98
C LYS A 858 -29.43 -6.46 -47.99
N ALA A 859 -28.56 -6.81 -48.93
CA ALA A 859 -28.83 -7.83 -49.95
C ALA A 859 -29.06 -9.24 -49.38
N LEU A 860 -28.56 -9.53 -48.18
CA LEU A 860 -28.74 -10.81 -47.50
C LEU A 860 -29.99 -10.87 -46.61
N THR A 861 -30.65 -9.73 -46.37
CA THR A 861 -31.87 -9.70 -45.56
C THR A 861 -32.98 -10.54 -46.22
N GLY A 862 -33.66 -11.37 -45.43
CA GLY A 862 -34.69 -12.30 -45.93
C GLY A 862 -34.14 -13.60 -46.51
N THR A 863 -32.82 -13.79 -46.62
CA THR A 863 -32.22 -15.07 -47.00
C THR A 863 -32.13 -16.03 -45.81
N GLN A 864 -32.10 -17.34 -46.08
CA GLN A 864 -31.93 -18.36 -45.02
C GLN A 864 -30.61 -18.15 -44.27
N GLY A 865 -30.68 -18.15 -42.94
CA GLY A 865 -29.55 -17.95 -42.04
C GLY A 865 -29.29 -16.50 -41.62
N VAL A 866 -30.10 -15.52 -42.08
CA VAL A 866 -29.99 -14.11 -41.67
C VAL A 866 -31.29 -13.64 -41.03
N ARG A 867 -31.21 -13.05 -39.83
CA ARG A 867 -32.40 -12.61 -39.08
C ARG A 867 -32.24 -11.20 -38.51
N TRP A 868 -33.34 -10.45 -38.55
CA TRP A 868 -33.46 -9.18 -37.82
C TRP A 868 -33.90 -9.42 -36.38
N LEU A 869 -33.25 -8.71 -35.47
CA LEU A 869 -33.62 -8.65 -34.08
C LEU A 869 -33.78 -7.18 -33.68
N HIS A 870 -35.01 -6.77 -33.35
CA HIS A 870 -35.28 -5.39 -32.95
C HIS A 870 -34.87 -5.17 -31.51
N ALA A 871 -33.82 -4.39 -31.27
CA ALA A 871 -33.27 -4.15 -29.94
C ALA A 871 -34.28 -3.44 -29.01
N LYS A 872 -35.27 -2.72 -29.55
CA LYS A 872 -36.37 -2.18 -28.76
C LYS A 872 -37.18 -3.28 -28.04
N HIS A 873 -37.35 -4.46 -28.67
CA HIS A 873 -38.06 -5.60 -28.06
C HIS A 873 -37.19 -6.36 -27.06
N LEU A 874 -35.87 -6.30 -27.24
CA LEU A 874 -34.88 -6.85 -26.30
C LEU A 874 -34.84 -6.09 -24.96
N ILE A 875 -35.23 -4.82 -24.99
CA ILE A 875 -35.17 -3.92 -23.84
C ILE A 875 -36.56 -3.78 -23.16
N THR A 876 -37.59 -4.49 -23.67
CA THR A 876 -38.98 -4.46 -23.16
C THR A 876 -39.22 -5.51 -22.05
N PRO A 877 -39.98 -5.21 -20.98
CA PRO A 877 -40.20 -6.16 -19.88
C PRO A 877 -40.88 -7.47 -20.31
N PRO A 878 -40.63 -8.58 -19.59
CA PRO A 878 -40.96 -9.94 -19.99
C PRO A 878 -42.48 -10.23 -20.14
N HIS A 879 -43.36 -9.37 -19.64
CA HIS A 879 -44.81 -9.63 -19.64
C HIS A 879 -45.54 -9.39 -20.97
N THR A 880 -44.82 -9.01 -22.03
CA THR A 880 -45.34 -8.98 -23.41
C THR A 880 -44.45 -9.83 -24.32
N HIS A 881 -44.53 -11.15 -24.19
CA HIS A 881 -43.88 -12.05 -25.16
C HIS A 881 -44.65 -12.00 -26.49
N ASP A 882 -44.09 -11.30 -27.46
CA ASP A 882 -44.56 -11.35 -28.84
C ASP A 882 -44.09 -12.65 -29.50
N SER A 883 -45.03 -13.41 -30.08
CA SER A 883 -44.76 -14.65 -30.83
C SER A 883 -43.75 -14.47 -31.99
N ALA A 884 -43.46 -13.23 -32.37
CA ALA A 884 -42.53 -12.83 -33.42
C ALA A 884 -41.03 -13.02 -33.07
N LEU A 885 -40.65 -13.17 -31.80
CA LEU A 885 -39.25 -13.29 -31.37
C LEU A 885 -38.65 -14.70 -31.58
N GLY A 886 -39.48 -15.75 -31.64
CA GLY A 886 -39.03 -17.15 -31.69
C GLY A 886 -38.20 -17.56 -30.46
N GLU A 887 -37.88 -18.86 -30.33
CA GLU A 887 -37.21 -19.44 -29.14
C GLU A 887 -35.92 -18.70 -28.73
N PHE A 888 -35.07 -18.40 -29.71
CA PHE A 888 -33.83 -17.66 -29.51
C PHE A 888 -34.03 -16.19 -29.11
N GLY A 889 -35.00 -15.49 -29.72
CA GLY A 889 -35.27 -14.09 -29.37
C GLY A 889 -35.87 -13.96 -27.97
N SER A 890 -36.65 -14.95 -27.53
CA SER A 890 -37.16 -15.05 -26.17
C SER A 890 -36.04 -15.33 -25.16
N ALA A 891 -35.14 -16.28 -25.44
CA ALA A 891 -33.99 -16.55 -24.56
C ALA A 891 -33.07 -15.33 -24.38
N LEU A 892 -32.83 -14.57 -25.45
CA LEU A 892 -32.05 -13.34 -25.39
C LEU A 892 -32.77 -12.24 -24.59
N ALA A 893 -34.08 -12.08 -24.79
CA ALA A 893 -34.89 -11.15 -23.99
C ALA A 893 -34.89 -11.52 -22.49
N ASP A 894 -34.96 -12.81 -22.16
CA ASP A 894 -34.88 -13.31 -20.78
C ASP A 894 -33.52 -12.99 -20.15
N VAL A 895 -32.41 -13.18 -20.87
CA VAL A 895 -31.06 -12.83 -20.37
C VAL A 895 -30.93 -11.32 -20.18
N LEU A 896 -31.39 -10.51 -21.14
CA LEU A 896 -31.42 -9.05 -21.02
C LEU A 896 -32.18 -8.58 -19.77
N SER A 897 -33.28 -9.24 -19.42
CA SER A 897 -34.08 -8.94 -18.22
C SER A 897 -33.36 -9.20 -16.89
N ARG A 898 -32.26 -9.97 -16.90
CA ARG A 898 -31.46 -10.31 -15.70
C ARG A 898 -30.30 -9.33 -15.44
N HIS A 899 -29.80 -8.63 -16.46
CA HIS A 899 -28.54 -7.85 -16.37
C HIS A 899 -28.71 -6.36 -16.53
N VAL A 900 -29.74 -5.95 -17.26
CA VAL A 900 -30.33 -4.66 -17.02
C VAL A 900 -31.34 -4.95 -15.93
N GLU A 901 -31.15 -4.43 -14.71
CA GLU A 901 -32.31 -4.17 -13.85
C GLU A 901 -33.11 -3.09 -14.61
N VAL A 902 -33.81 -3.50 -15.67
CA VAL A 902 -35.01 -2.82 -16.15
C VAL A 902 -35.98 -3.07 -15.01
N THR A 903 -35.82 -2.35 -13.90
CA THR A 903 -36.75 -2.43 -12.77
C THR A 903 -38.16 -2.25 -13.30
N ASP A 904 -38.32 -1.35 -14.28
CA ASP A 904 -39.27 -1.46 -15.39
C ASP A 904 -38.73 -0.68 -16.60
N ILE A 905 -39.26 -0.94 -17.80
CA ILE A 905 -39.40 0.17 -18.76
C ILE A 905 -40.42 1.05 -18.09
N HIS A 906 -39.91 2.06 -17.42
CA HIS A 906 -40.78 3.00 -16.82
C HIS A 906 -41.27 3.95 -17.91
N ASP A 907 -42.56 3.88 -18.23
CA ASP A 907 -43.25 5.08 -18.66
C ASP A 907 -43.16 6.12 -17.54
N GLU A 908 -43.55 7.35 -17.84
CA GLU A 908 -43.54 8.42 -16.85
C GLU A 908 -44.25 8.10 -15.51
N THR A 909 -45.20 7.16 -15.50
CA THR A 909 -45.97 6.83 -14.29
C THR A 909 -45.15 5.97 -13.34
N ALA A 910 -44.34 5.04 -13.85
CA ALA A 910 -43.47 4.20 -13.03
C ALA A 910 -42.08 4.83 -12.79
N PHE A 911 -41.61 5.71 -13.69
CA PHE A 911 -40.20 6.18 -13.70
C PHE A 911 -39.91 7.01 -12.48
N TYR A 912 -40.82 7.93 -12.18
CA TYR A 912 -40.60 8.83 -11.07
C TYR A 912 -40.70 8.11 -9.73
N SER A 913 -41.49 7.04 -9.59
CA SER A 913 -41.46 6.25 -8.35
C SER A 913 -40.06 5.66 -8.12
N ALA A 914 -39.51 4.97 -9.12
CA ALA A 914 -38.16 4.40 -9.02
C ALA A 914 -37.08 5.49 -8.88
N PHE A 915 -37.21 6.60 -9.60
CA PHE A 915 -36.26 7.71 -9.50
C PHE A 915 -36.32 8.37 -8.11
N GLU A 916 -37.50 8.55 -7.53
CA GLU A 916 -37.67 9.07 -6.16
C GLU A 916 -37.02 8.15 -5.13
N ASP A 917 -37.15 6.82 -5.27
CA ASP A 917 -36.47 5.85 -4.40
C ASP A 917 -34.95 5.95 -4.51
N GLN A 918 -34.43 6.07 -5.74
CA GLN A 918 -33.00 6.25 -5.96
C GLN A 918 -32.48 7.59 -5.40
N LEU A 919 -33.27 8.67 -5.50
CA LEU A 919 -32.95 9.97 -4.90
C LEU A 919 -32.90 9.88 -3.37
N ARG A 920 -33.83 9.14 -2.74
CA ARG A 920 -33.82 8.87 -1.29
C ARG A 920 -32.61 8.03 -0.88
N ALA A 921 -32.22 7.05 -1.69
CA ALA A 921 -31.09 6.17 -1.42
C ALA A 921 -29.71 6.80 -1.67
N ALA A 922 -29.63 7.90 -2.43
CA ALA A 922 -28.38 8.58 -2.77
C ALA A 922 -27.59 9.05 -1.54
N LYS A 923 -26.27 8.79 -1.54
CA LYS A 923 -25.36 9.03 -0.40
C LYS A 923 -24.22 10.02 -0.67
N ALA A 924 -23.78 10.18 -1.92
CA ALA A 924 -22.52 10.86 -2.23
C ALA A 924 -22.61 11.87 -3.40
N SER A 925 -23.23 11.49 -4.52
CA SER A 925 -23.24 12.35 -5.72
C SER A 925 -24.45 12.13 -6.59
N LEU A 926 -24.92 13.21 -7.21
CA LEU A 926 -26.04 13.18 -8.13
C LEU A 926 -25.74 14.08 -9.33
N TRP A 927 -25.65 13.48 -10.51
CA TRP A 927 -25.36 14.15 -11.77
C TRP A 927 -26.59 14.06 -12.68
N LEU A 928 -27.10 15.20 -13.16
CA LEU A 928 -28.24 15.22 -14.08
C LEU A 928 -27.90 15.99 -15.35
N TRP A 929 -28.02 15.34 -16.49
CA TRP A 929 -28.17 15.97 -17.79
C TRP A 929 -29.65 15.99 -18.12
N ALA A 930 -30.26 17.17 -18.06
CA ALA A 930 -31.69 17.38 -18.21
C ALA A 930 -31.92 18.64 -19.06
N PRO A 931 -32.11 18.52 -20.38
CA PRO A 931 -32.05 19.65 -21.30
C PRO A 931 -33.06 20.74 -20.97
N TRP A 932 -34.26 20.38 -20.50
CA TRP A 932 -35.32 21.32 -20.11
C TRP A 932 -35.69 21.19 -18.64
N VAL A 933 -36.02 22.32 -18.01
CA VAL A 933 -36.60 22.39 -16.66
C VAL A 933 -38.00 22.98 -16.80
N ALA A 934 -39.01 22.26 -16.30
CA ALA A 934 -40.40 22.72 -16.32
C ALA A 934 -41.13 22.29 -15.05
N ARG A 935 -42.47 22.37 -15.02
CA ARG A 935 -43.30 22.17 -13.81
C ARG A 935 -43.00 20.90 -13.01
N ARG A 936 -42.51 19.82 -13.63
CA ARG A 936 -42.16 18.55 -12.96
C ARG A 936 -41.14 18.73 -11.83
N ILE A 937 -40.19 19.65 -11.98
CA ILE A 937 -39.18 19.91 -10.96
C ILE A 937 -39.80 20.23 -9.58
N ARG A 938 -41.02 20.79 -9.53
CA ARG A 938 -41.71 21.12 -8.27
C ARG A 938 -41.92 19.91 -7.36
N SER A 939 -42.20 18.73 -7.90
CA SER A 939 -42.34 17.51 -7.09
C SER A 939 -40.99 16.92 -6.66
N LEU A 940 -39.92 17.19 -7.42
CA LEU A 940 -38.58 16.68 -7.15
C LEU A 940 -37.77 17.59 -6.22
N LEU A 941 -38.05 18.89 -6.16
CA LEU A 941 -37.33 19.87 -5.34
C LEU A 941 -37.20 19.43 -3.86
N PRO A 942 -38.27 18.96 -3.17
CA PRO A 942 -38.14 18.50 -1.79
C PRO A 942 -37.16 17.33 -1.63
N LEU A 943 -37.17 16.38 -2.57
CA LEU A 943 -36.29 15.20 -2.54
C LEU A 943 -34.84 15.55 -2.87
N LEU A 944 -34.64 16.46 -3.82
CA LEU A 944 -33.30 16.99 -4.11
C LEU A 944 -32.76 17.80 -2.93
N GLN A 945 -33.63 18.55 -2.22
CA GLN A 945 -33.26 19.30 -1.03
C GLN A 945 -32.85 18.38 0.12
N ASP A 946 -33.61 17.32 0.34
CA ASP A 946 -33.30 16.26 1.29
C ASP A 946 -32.00 15.51 0.93
N ALA A 947 -31.74 15.23 -0.34
CA ALA A 947 -30.46 14.65 -0.77
C ALA A 947 -29.28 15.60 -0.50
N VAL A 948 -29.41 16.90 -0.82
CA VAL A 948 -28.35 17.89 -0.57
C VAL A 948 -28.12 18.08 0.94
N SER A 949 -29.16 18.05 1.78
CA SER A 949 -29.02 18.15 3.23
C SER A 949 -28.30 16.93 3.85
N ARG A 950 -28.42 15.75 3.23
CA ARG A 950 -27.60 14.55 3.55
C ARG A 950 -26.14 14.64 3.07
N GLY A 951 -25.75 15.70 2.36
CA GLY A 951 -24.40 15.88 1.83
C GLY A 951 -24.18 15.34 0.41
N VAL A 952 -25.25 14.96 -0.32
CA VAL A 952 -25.15 14.52 -1.71
C VAL A 952 -24.80 15.70 -2.62
N ARG A 953 -23.74 15.58 -3.42
CA ARG A 953 -23.32 16.63 -4.36
C ARG A 953 -24.17 16.64 -5.62
N LEU A 954 -25.12 17.58 -5.69
CA LEU A 954 -26.02 17.77 -6.83
C LEU A 954 -25.42 18.68 -7.92
N ARG A 955 -25.21 18.14 -9.11
CA ARG A 955 -24.73 18.85 -10.30
C ARG A 955 -25.69 18.64 -11.46
N VAL A 956 -26.13 19.73 -12.07
CA VAL A 956 -27.17 19.71 -13.12
C VAL A 956 -26.66 20.42 -14.37
N PHE A 957 -26.86 19.81 -15.53
CA PHE A 957 -26.61 20.36 -16.85
C PHE A 957 -27.95 20.57 -17.57
N ILE A 958 -28.20 21.79 -18.01
CA ILE A 958 -29.47 22.20 -18.65
C ILE A 958 -29.18 22.99 -19.93
N ARG A 959 -30.15 23.09 -20.85
CA ARG A 959 -30.02 24.03 -21.97
C ARG A 959 -29.97 25.48 -21.47
N ASP A 960 -29.26 26.30 -22.23
CA ASP A 960 -29.22 27.75 -22.01
C ASP A 960 -30.57 28.44 -22.30
N ASP A 961 -30.65 29.72 -21.96
CA ASP A 961 -31.82 30.58 -22.16
C ASP A 961 -32.03 31.00 -23.62
N THR A 962 -31.18 30.54 -24.56
CA THR A 962 -31.40 30.72 -26.00
C THR A 962 -32.43 29.74 -26.55
N ASP A 963 -32.76 28.70 -25.78
CA ASP A 963 -33.84 27.77 -26.11
C ASP A 963 -35.22 28.36 -25.78
N GLN A 964 -36.17 28.23 -26.72
CA GLN A 964 -37.52 28.82 -26.60
C GLN A 964 -38.31 28.29 -25.40
N ILE A 965 -38.07 27.05 -24.97
CA ILE A 965 -38.75 26.47 -23.81
C ILE A 965 -38.11 26.99 -22.53
N GLN A 966 -36.78 27.03 -22.44
CA GLN A 966 -36.08 27.52 -21.25
C GLN A 966 -36.27 29.02 -21.04
N ALA A 967 -36.40 29.83 -22.09
CA ALA A 967 -36.56 31.28 -21.99
C ALA A 967 -37.89 31.74 -21.37
N ARG A 968 -38.88 30.84 -21.19
CA ARG A 968 -40.18 31.18 -20.59
C ARG A 968 -39.99 31.67 -19.14
N PRO A 969 -40.64 32.78 -18.73
CA PRO A 969 -40.48 33.33 -17.37
C PRO A 969 -40.74 32.32 -16.25
N GLU A 970 -41.77 31.48 -16.42
CA GLU A 970 -42.10 30.42 -15.46
C GLU A 970 -40.97 29.39 -15.30
N ASN A 971 -40.32 29.00 -16.39
CA ASN A 971 -39.22 28.04 -16.36
C ASN A 971 -37.94 28.69 -15.80
N GLN A 972 -37.69 29.97 -16.08
CA GLN A 972 -36.57 30.72 -15.49
C GLN A 972 -36.68 30.81 -13.97
N GLN A 973 -37.89 30.98 -13.43
CA GLN A 973 -38.11 30.93 -11.98
C GLN A 973 -37.77 29.54 -11.41
N LEU A 974 -38.22 28.46 -12.07
CA LEU A 974 -37.90 27.10 -11.65
C LEU A 974 -36.40 26.77 -11.72
N ILE A 975 -35.69 27.31 -12.72
CA ILE A 975 -34.23 27.22 -12.81
C ILE A 975 -33.56 28.00 -11.68
N ALA A 976 -34.09 29.15 -11.29
CA ALA A 976 -33.59 29.92 -10.15
C ALA A 976 -33.74 29.13 -8.85
N ASP A 977 -34.90 28.49 -8.63
CA ASP A 977 -35.14 27.62 -7.48
C ASP A 977 -34.15 26.43 -7.47
N LEU A 978 -33.90 25.82 -8.63
CA LEU A 978 -32.91 24.75 -8.78
C LEU A 978 -31.47 25.23 -8.51
N ARG A 979 -31.11 26.44 -8.96
CA ARG A 979 -29.79 27.05 -8.71
C ARG A 979 -29.55 27.38 -7.24
N ALA A 980 -30.59 27.72 -6.50
CA ALA A 980 -30.50 27.95 -5.06
C ALA A 980 -30.17 26.67 -4.27
N LEU A 981 -30.52 25.51 -4.82
CA LEU A 981 -30.33 24.20 -4.20
C LEU A 981 -29.10 23.45 -4.70
N ALA A 982 -28.91 23.37 -6.02
CA ALA A 982 -27.86 22.56 -6.63
C ALA A 982 -26.48 23.16 -6.38
N HIS A 983 -25.47 22.31 -6.17
CA HIS A 983 -24.08 22.77 -6.00
C HIS A 983 -23.57 23.46 -7.27
N THR A 984 -24.01 22.98 -8.44
CA THR A 984 -23.72 23.63 -9.72
C THR A 984 -24.84 23.35 -10.72
N VAL A 985 -25.31 24.40 -11.39
CA VAL A 985 -26.17 24.31 -12.58
C VAL A 985 -25.41 24.91 -13.75
N VAL A 986 -25.14 24.11 -14.77
CA VAL A 986 -24.35 24.50 -15.94
C VAL A 986 -25.27 24.64 -17.16
N PRO A 987 -25.47 25.86 -17.66
CA PRO A 987 -26.14 26.07 -18.94
C PRO A 987 -25.26 25.60 -20.09
N VAL A 988 -25.81 24.80 -21.00
CA VAL A 988 -25.11 24.24 -22.17
C VAL A 988 -25.83 24.66 -23.44
N ASN A 989 -25.11 25.31 -24.35
CA ASN A 989 -25.62 25.69 -25.65
C ASN A 989 -25.75 24.45 -26.54
N VAL A 990 -26.98 24.14 -26.95
CA VAL A 990 -27.34 22.96 -27.76
C VAL A 990 -26.96 21.65 -27.03
N MET A 991 -27.85 21.21 -26.16
CA MET A 991 -27.75 19.98 -25.37
C MET A 991 -29.01 19.14 -25.55
N HIS A 992 -28.85 17.82 -25.64
CA HIS A 992 -29.96 16.88 -25.78
C HIS A 992 -29.88 15.68 -24.82
N GLN A 993 -28.75 15.47 -24.13
CA GLN A 993 -28.51 14.32 -23.27
C GLN A 993 -29.49 14.25 -22.10
N LYS A 994 -30.08 13.08 -21.87
CA LYS A 994 -30.96 12.78 -20.74
C LYS A 994 -30.37 11.63 -19.93
N VAL A 995 -29.49 12.01 -19.00
CA VAL A 995 -28.68 11.06 -18.23
C VAL A 995 -28.72 11.46 -16.77
N VAL A 996 -28.95 10.50 -15.89
CA VAL A 996 -28.79 10.63 -14.44
C VAL A 996 -27.71 9.67 -13.99
N VAL A 997 -26.77 10.14 -13.18
CA VAL A 997 -25.80 9.26 -12.51
C VAL A 997 -25.84 9.50 -11.01
N ILE A 998 -26.08 8.44 -10.25
CA ILE A 998 -26.25 8.46 -8.79
C ILE A 998 -25.09 7.67 -8.17
N ASP A 999 -24.41 8.30 -7.23
CA ASP A 999 -23.27 7.75 -6.46
C ASP A 999 -22.16 7.11 -7.32
N GLU A 1000 -22.02 7.59 -8.56
CA GLU A 1000 -21.11 7.00 -9.57
C GLU A 1000 -21.28 5.48 -9.72
N ARG A 1001 -22.50 4.97 -9.52
CA ARG A 1001 -22.81 3.54 -9.54
C ARG A 1001 -24.09 3.21 -10.28
N THR A 1002 -25.10 4.06 -10.18
CA THR A 1002 -26.37 3.87 -10.88
C THR A 1002 -26.45 4.88 -12.01
N VAL A 1003 -26.61 4.42 -13.24
CA VAL A 1003 -26.83 5.26 -14.41
C VAL A 1003 -28.26 5.07 -14.89
N MET A 1004 -29.02 6.15 -15.01
CA MET A 1004 -30.31 6.15 -15.70
C MET A 1004 -30.16 6.93 -17.00
N LEU A 1005 -30.40 6.32 -18.15
CA LEU A 1005 -30.26 6.97 -19.46
C LEU A 1005 -31.41 6.58 -20.40
N GLY A 1006 -31.88 7.52 -21.23
CA GLY A 1006 -33.00 7.24 -22.12
C GLY A 1006 -33.54 8.47 -22.85
N SER A 1007 -34.77 8.38 -23.34
CA SER A 1007 -35.41 9.48 -24.08
C SER A 1007 -36.15 10.46 -23.19
N LEU A 1008 -36.45 10.11 -21.93
CA LEU A 1008 -37.22 10.91 -20.96
C LEU A 1008 -36.40 12.01 -20.29
N ASN A 1009 -36.86 13.26 -20.39
CA ASN A 1009 -36.21 14.36 -19.68
C ASN A 1009 -36.75 14.46 -18.25
N THR A 1010 -35.88 14.13 -17.31
CA THR A 1010 -36.19 13.95 -15.88
C THR A 1010 -36.68 15.20 -15.16
N LEU A 1011 -36.42 16.40 -15.70
CA LEU A 1011 -36.80 17.67 -15.06
C LEU A 1011 -37.96 18.43 -15.73
N SER A 1012 -38.50 17.94 -16.85
CA SER A 1012 -39.56 18.66 -17.57
C SER A 1012 -40.77 17.84 -18.01
N GLN A 1013 -40.64 16.54 -18.23
CA GLN A 1013 -41.69 15.77 -18.89
C GLN A 1013 -42.81 15.31 -17.95
N SER A 1014 -44.03 15.34 -18.49
CA SER A 1014 -45.26 14.78 -17.93
C SER A 1014 -46.23 14.55 -19.10
N TRP A 1015 -46.96 13.45 -19.08
CA TRP A 1015 -47.85 12.89 -20.11
C TRP A 1015 -47.19 12.29 -21.40
N THR A 1016 -46.09 11.51 -21.32
CA THR A 1016 -45.39 10.89 -22.49
C THR A 1016 -45.02 9.39 -22.34
N ARG A 1017 -44.94 8.67 -23.48
CA ARG A 1017 -44.49 7.25 -23.61
C ARG A 1017 -42.97 7.10 -23.78
N GLU A 1018 -42.17 7.98 -23.19
CA GLU A 1018 -40.71 7.95 -23.31
C GLU A 1018 -40.09 6.95 -22.30
N LEU A 1019 -38.91 6.40 -22.62
CA LEU A 1019 -38.30 5.29 -21.86
C LEU A 1019 -37.00 5.74 -21.17
N MET A 1020 -36.73 5.21 -19.98
CA MET A 1020 -35.45 5.31 -19.27
C MET A 1020 -34.96 3.93 -18.86
N LEU A 1021 -33.66 3.68 -19.07
CA LEU A 1021 -33.00 2.46 -18.62
C LEU A 1021 -32.13 2.75 -17.42
N THR A 1022 -32.21 1.87 -16.43
CA THR A 1022 -31.34 1.89 -15.26
C THR A 1022 -30.24 0.83 -15.41
N MET A 1023 -28.99 1.23 -15.21
CA MET A 1023 -27.82 0.36 -15.20
C MET A 1023 -27.11 0.51 -13.86
N HIS A 1024 -26.82 -0.62 -13.23
CA HIS A 1024 -25.98 -0.67 -12.03
C HIS A 1024 -24.57 -1.15 -12.39
N GLY A 1025 -23.58 -0.37 -11.97
CA GLY A 1025 -22.18 -0.60 -12.29
C GLY A 1025 -21.32 0.64 -12.04
N ALA A 1026 -20.35 0.52 -11.14
CA ALA A 1026 -19.46 1.63 -10.81
C ALA A 1026 -18.45 1.93 -11.93
N HIS A 1027 -18.06 0.90 -12.69
CA HIS A 1027 -17.11 1.03 -13.79
C HIS A 1027 -17.75 1.79 -14.96
N PHE A 1028 -18.90 1.33 -15.43
CA PHE A 1028 -19.63 1.98 -16.50
C PHE A 1028 -20.05 3.41 -16.14
N ALA A 1029 -20.56 3.64 -14.93
CA ALA A 1029 -20.98 4.96 -14.47
C ALA A 1029 -19.84 5.99 -14.52
N ARG A 1030 -18.66 5.63 -13.99
CA ARG A 1030 -17.48 6.50 -14.03
C ARG A 1030 -16.97 6.73 -15.45
N LYS A 1031 -16.98 5.69 -16.29
CA LYS A 1031 -16.60 5.82 -17.71
C LYS A 1031 -17.52 6.80 -18.43
N LEU A 1032 -18.84 6.67 -18.24
CA LEU A 1032 -19.82 7.59 -18.81
C LEU A 1032 -19.60 9.04 -18.34
N LEU A 1033 -19.39 9.25 -17.03
CA LEU A 1033 -19.10 10.59 -16.50
C LEU A 1033 -17.81 11.20 -17.09
N THR A 1034 -16.80 10.37 -17.30
CA THR A 1034 -15.53 10.79 -17.94
C THR A 1034 -15.78 11.23 -19.39
N GLU A 1035 -16.52 10.44 -20.16
CA GLU A 1035 -16.84 10.75 -21.56
C GLU A 1035 -17.73 11.99 -21.71
N LEU A 1036 -18.64 12.21 -20.76
CA LEU A 1036 -19.44 13.43 -20.68
C LEU A 1036 -18.63 14.64 -20.18
N ASN A 1037 -17.35 14.45 -19.84
CA ASN A 1037 -16.46 15.45 -19.24
C ASN A 1037 -17.07 16.10 -17.99
N ALA A 1038 -17.83 15.31 -17.23
CA ALA A 1038 -18.71 15.78 -16.15
C ALA A 1038 -17.99 16.63 -15.12
N GLU A 1039 -16.84 16.15 -14.63
CA GLU A 1039 -16.06 16.86 -13.62
C GLU A 1039 -15.52 18.21 -14.13
N ILE A 1040 -15.00 18.27 -15.36
CA ILE A 1040 -14.50 19.52 -15.96
C ILE A 1040 -15.66 20.50 -16.19
N PHE A 1041 -16.76 20.02 -16.76
CA PHE A 1041 -17.92 20.85 -17.07
C PHE A 1041 -18.69 21.29 -15.82
N SER A 1042 -18.59 20.57 -14.70
CA SER A 1042 -19.20 21.00 -13.44
C SER A 1042 -18.44 22.13 -12.72
N ARG A 1043 -17.34 22.63 -13.30
CA ARG A 1043 -16.49 23.69 -12.71
C ARG A 1043 -16.39 24.88 -13.65
N PRO A 1044 -17.51 25.59 -13.93
CA PRO A 1044 -17.44 26.79 -14.76
C PRO A 1044 -16.51 27.82 -14.10
N PRO A 1045 -15.58 28.43 -14.85
CA PRO A 1045 -14.72 29.49 -14.32
C PRO A 1045 -15.55 30.74 -14.02
N LYS A 1046 -15.01 31.69 -13.25
CA LYS A 1046 -15.55 33.06 -13.25
C LYS A 1046 -15.15 33.77 -14.55
N CYS A 1047 -16.00 34.67 -15.03
CA CYS A 1047 -15.69 35.48 -16.20
C CYS A 1047 -14.41 36.30 -15.94
N GLY A 1048 -13.40 36.12 -16.79
CA GLY A 1048 -12.14 36.88 -16.68
C GLY A 1048 -12.27 38.37 -17.00
N ARG A 1049 -13.43 38.81 -17.50
CA ARG A 1049 -13.72 40.22 -17.86
C ARG A 1049 -14.62 40.92 -16.83
N CYS A 1050 -15.78 40.36 -16.51
CA CYS A 1050 -16.76 40.98 -15.60
C CYS A 1050 -16.88 40.30 -14.23
N GLY A 1051 -16.15 39.21 -13.98
CA GLY A 1051 -16.22 38.46 -12.72
C GLY A 1051 -17.50 37.63 -12.51
N SER A 1052 -18.49 37.75 -13.40
CA SER A 1052 -19.77 37.04 -13.32
C SER A 1052 -19.61 35.52 -13.34
N THR A 1053 -20.49 34.83 -12.61
CA THR A 1053 -20.66 33.37 -12.62
C THR A 1053 -21.66 32.92 -13.70
N SER A 1054 -22.25 33.86 -14.44
CA SER A 1054 -23.11 33.62 -15.59
C SER A 1054 -22.29 33.16 -16.80
N ILE A 1055 -21.80 31.92 -16.71
CA ILE A 1055 -21.02 31.24 -17.74
C ILE A 1055 -21.83 30.09 -18.33
N GLU A 1056 -21.83 30.00 -19.65
CA GLU A 1056 -22.42 28.90 -20.41
C GLU A 1056 -21.33 28.07 -21.09
N LEU A 1057 -21.59 26.78 -21.26
CA LEU A 1057 -20.75 25.85 -22.00
C LEU A 1057 -21.17 25.85 -23.48
N ARG A 1058 -20.23 26.08 -24.40
CA ARG A 1058 -20.48 26.08 -25.84
C ARG A 1058 -19.49 25.21 -26.60
N ARG A 1059 -19.88 24.78 -27.80
CA ARG A 1059 -19.02 24.01 -28.70
C ARG A 1059 -18.82 24.76 -30.02
N ARG A 1060 -17.55 24.96 -30.42
CA ARG A 1060 -17.20 25.57 -31.71
C ARG A 1060 -17.48 24.60 -32.87
N ARG A 1061 -17.49 25.12 -34.11
CA ARG A 1061 -17.61 24.28 -35.33
C ARG A 1061 -16.48 23.24 -35.46
N ASN A 1062 -15.28 23.56 -34.99
CA ASN A 1062 -14.14 22.63 -34.94
C ASN A 1062 -14.22 21.63 -33.75
N ARG A 1063 -15.36 21.56 -33.06
CA ARG A 1063 -15.68 20.67 -31.94
C ARG A 1063 -14.95 20.96 -30.62
N THR A 1064 -14.13 22.00 -30.55
CA THR A 1064 -13.52 22.47 -29.30
C THR A 1064 -14.58 23.04 -28.37
N TRP A 1065 -14.58 22.59 -27.12
CA TRP A 1065 -15.43 23.14 -26.06
C TRP A 1065 -14.82 24.43 -25.50
N PHE A 1066 -15.66 25.40 -25.18
CA PHE A 1066 -15.25 26.66 -24.60
C PHE A 1066 -16.32 27.20 -23.64
N TRP A 1067 -15.85 27.91 -22.62
CA TRP A 1067 -16.69 28.71 -21.74
C TRP A 1067 -16.98 30.06 -22.39
N ARG A 1068 -18.22 30.54 -22.29
CA ARG A 1068 -18.62 31.89 -22.72
C ARG A 1068 -19.36 32.61 -21.60
N CYS A 1069 -19.02 33.87 -21.36
CA CYS A 1069 -19.80 34.71 -20.45
C CYS A 1069 -21.08 35.18 -21.13
N TYR A 1070 -22.22 34.96 -20.49
CA TYR A 1070 -23.52 35.40 -21.01
C TYR A 1070 -24.13 36.56 -20.21
N ASP A 1071 -23.43 37.06 -19.20
CA ASP A 1071 -23.82 38.27 -18.47
C ASP A 1071 -23.97 39.48 -19.40
N ASN A 1072 -25.06 40.24 -19.26
CA ASN A 1072 -25.34 41.40 -20.11
C ASN A 1072 -24.29 42.51 -19.97
N THR A 1073 -23.62 42.60 -18.81
CA THR A 1073 -22.49 43.53 -18.60
C THR A 1073 -21.26 43.18 -19.44
N CYS A 1074 -21.17 41.93 -19.92
CA CYS A 1074 -20.09 41.44 -20.77
C CYS A 1074 -20.42 41.50 -22.27
N LYS A 1075 -21.66 41.84 -22.66
CA LYS A 1075 -22.17 41.65 -24.03
C LYS A 1075 -21.92 42.79 -25.02
N THR A 1076 -21.37 43.94 -24.61
CA THR A 1076 -21.40 45.15 -25.44
C THR A 1076 -20.03 45.61 -25.96
N THR A 1077 -19.88 45.60 -27.29
CA THR A 1077 -19.19 46.69 -28.00
C THR A 1077 -20.24 47.71 -28.48
N PRO A 1078 -19.88 48.99 -28.68
CA PRO A 1078 -20.81 50.03 -29.15
C PRO A 1078 -21.55 49.71 -30.46
N ASN A 1079 -21.03 48.76 -31.26
CA ASN A 1079 -21.52 48.42 -32.59
C ASN A 1079 -22.41 47.16 -32.64
N GLY A 1080 -22.89 46.65 -31.50
CA GLY A 1080 -23.87 45.55 -31.47
C GLY A 1080 -23.33 44.16 -31.86
N ARG A 1081 -22.01 43.97 -32.03
CA ARG A 1081 -21.39 42.64 -32.18
C ARG A 1081 -21.03 42.06 -30.81
N SER A 1082 -21.35 40.78 -30.57
CA SER A 1082 -21.09 40.13 -29.27
C SER A 1082 -19.59 39.85 -29.08
N ASP A 1083 -18.92 40.66 -28.26
CA ASP A 1083 -17.54 40.47 -27.79
C ASP A 1083 -17.50 39.85 -26.38
N ALA A 1084 -18.35 38.83 -26.19
CA ALA A 1084 -18.44 38.14 -24.91
C ALA A 1084 -17.13 37.39 -24.62
N TRP A 1085 -16.67 37.45 -23.37
CA TRP A 1085 -15.48 36.72 -22.94
C TRP A 1085 -15.62 35.21 -23.24
N THR A 1086 -14.57 34.62 -23.80
CA THR A 1086 -14.50 33.17 -24.03
C THR A 1086 -13.20 32.58 -23.51
N ARG A 1087 -13.24 31.31 -23.09
CA ARG A 1087 -12.05 30.55 -22.69
C ARG A 1087 -12.15 29.13 -23.18
N ASP A 1088 -11.21 28.72 -24.02
CA ASP A 1088 -11.16 27.35 -24.53
C ASP A 1088 -10.87 26.34 -23.40
N ILE A 1089 -11.53 25.19 -23.46
CA ILE A 1089 -11.39 24.10 -22.49
C ILE A 1089 -10.35 23.13 -23.03
N LYS A 1090 -9.26 22.97 -22.28
CA LYS A 1090 -8.27 21.92 -22.53
C LYS A 1090 -8.77 20.63 -21.88
N LEU A 1091 -9.34 19.74 -22.68
CA LEU A 1091 -9.63 18.38 -22.25
C LEU A 1091 -8.31 17.59 -22.25
N THR A 1092 -7.87 17.13 -21.08
CA THR A 1092 -6.79 16.15 -20.96
C THR A 1092 -7.26 14.86 -21.63
N ARG A 1093 -6.54 14.44 -22.68
CA ARG A 1093 -6.75 13.14 -23.33
C ARG A 1093 -5.88 12.07 -22.69
#